data_AF-A0A962H1N2-F1
#
_entry.id   AF-A0A962H1N2-F1
#
_cell.length_a   1.000
_cell.length_b   1.000
_cell.length_c   1.000
_cell.angle_alpha   90.00
_cell.angle_beta   90.00
_cell.angle_gamma   90.00
#
_symmetry.space_group_name_H-M   'P 1'
#
loop_
_entity.id
_entity.type
_entity.pdbx_description
1 polymer ?
#
loop_
_entity_poly.entity_id
_entity_poly.type
_entity_poly.pdbx_seq_one_letter_code
_entity_poly.pdbx_strand_id
1 'polypeptide(L)'
;MKLKLLPALSLAIASLANANNLYNKQLAGPPEEFDLMRPVQPEQTAITSKTALIPVSLTETKSGNWYWDSQLAVDDSNFELLVFSNGSKNWQIELVDPVTKQVHVAEDIARDRSFNKYGMDRNNYPADKYDFQNVNKGHWNLRIRTIGEPEQFDGYVLLSSESKYKLNSYKTNLDQIKGHNIHFVTQSTTNEDTIEALKDFKPISSATMVVTHPNGLKSTYEMFDDGLHGDLNANDGLFGGDFKAELAGDYNVQIKAMGTNPDGSPFFRTTEHYVPVIEQSIALNATKASAFTINDNRLNISLNVQNNSKSLDNRYRIIAEVWGNNDKGVMTPVSWVSTITTVVKDQLNVELDGRWLAMAKAQGSFELRNLRIEDANHFIPLVSSDSMEMKVATLPKSATKSFNGQITEEMLMGQRPVMKSNTKAGGKLLLVHGYCSSDVWGPRQSQFSNSAVFYDLNQNRSHDAFAQRIRDFGAQFSSFGIVAHSQGGAASLHLYTYYWSGLDYSTGSRMIQSVGTPYQGTPLAGNLAALGDVFGVGCGTNSNLTTSGASSWLSGIPTWARNEVHYYTTSFETKWWRYDYCSMGTDVFLSDPEDGVIEKSRGQLSGGNNKGHKTGWCHSSDMRDPAQTADSSRNSTMSSYAKR
;
A
#
# COMPACT_ATOMS: atom_id res chain seq x y z
N MET A 1 16.88 -40.03 -50.72
CA MET A 1 15.82 -39.01 -50.54
C MET A 1 16.27 -38.12 -49.39
N LYS A 2 16.51 -36.82 -49.66
CA LYS A 2 17.29 -35.90 -48.82
C LYS A 2 16.50 -35.47 -47.57
N LEU A 3 17.04 -35.75 -46.38
CA LEU A 3 16.59 -35.15 -45.12
C LEU A 3 17.21 -33.74 -45.01
N LYS A 4 16.38 -32.70 -45.08
CA LYS A 4 16.82 -31.30 -44.89
C LYS A 4 17.01 -31.05 -43.39
N LEU A 5 18.25 -30.84 -42.94
CA LEU A 5 18.53 -30.16 -41.68
C LEU A 5 18.08 -28.70 -41.81
N LEU A 6 17.14 -28.27 -40.96
CA LEU A 6 16.94 -26.84 -40.66
C LEU A 6 18.03 -26.40 -39.68
N PRO A 7 18.68 -25.24 -39.88
CA PRO A 7 19.58 -24.69 -38.88
C PRO A 7 18.74 -24.15 -37.72
N ALA A 8 19.04 -24.61 -36.51
CA ALA A 8 18.54 -24.03 -35.28
C ALA A 8 19.01 -22.57 -35.22
N LEU A 9 18.06 -21.65 -35.33
CA LEU A 9 18.28 -20.22 -35.11
C LEU A 9 18.54 -20.05 -33.60
N SER A 10 19.82 -20.06 -33.21
CA SER A 10 20.23 -19.69 -31.86
C SER A 10 19.81 -18.22 -31.65
N LEU A 11 18.69 -18.00 -30.95
CA LEU A 11 18.42 -16.71 -30.33
C LEU A 11 19.55 -16.44 -29.35
N ALA A 12 20.52 -15.63 -29.76
CA ALA A 12 21.46 -15.00 -28.85
C ALA A 12 20.64 -14.09 -27.93
N ILE A 13 20.29 -14.60 -26.75
CA ILE A 13 19.85 -13.78 -25.62
C ILE A 13 21.05 -12.90 -25.30
N ALA A 14 21.01 -11.64 -25.75
CA ALA A 14 21.97 -10.65 -25.32
C ALA A 14 21.83 -10.51 -23.80
N SER A 15 22.79 -11.07 -23.08
CA SER A 15 23.00 -10.86 -21.66
C SER A 15 23.32 -9.37 -21.45
N LEU A 16 22.29 -8.56 -21.22
CA LEU A 16 22.41 -7.19 -20.75
C LEU A 16 22.80 -7.20 -19.26
N ALA A 17 23.99 -7.72 -18.96
CA ALA A 17 24.67 -7.47 -17.71
C ALA A 17 25.56 -6.23 -17.89
N ASN A 18 24.94 -5.07 -18.08
CA ASN A 18 25.56 -3.83 -17.64
C ASN A 18 25.04 -3.59 -16.23
N ALA A 19 25.92 -3.71 -15.24
CA ALA A 19 25.69 -3.10 -13.94
C ALA A 19 25.62 -1.58 -14.17
N ASN A 20 24.44 -1.09 -14.55
CA ASN A 20 24.15 0.33 -14.52
C ASN A 20 24.34 0.74 -13.06
N ASN A 21 25.39 1.51 -12.76
CA ASN A 21 25.51 2.17 -11.47
C ASN A 21 24.18 2.88 -11.20
N LEU A 22 23.49 2.46 -10.15
CA LEU A 22 22.26 3.11 -9.70
C LEU A 22 22.66 4.54 -9.28
N TYR A 23 22.24 5.55 -10.04
CA TYR A 23 22.47 6.94 -9.70
C TYR A 23 21.42 7.38 -8.68
N ASN A 24 21.64 7.02 -7.42
CA ASN A 24 20.72 7.35 -6.34
C ASN A 24 20.87 8.83 -5.96
N LYS A 25 19.74 9.48 -5.67
CA LYS A 25 19.71 10.84 -5.15
C LYS A 25 20.17 10.85 -3.69
N GLN A 26 20.82 11.94 -3.30
CA GLN A 26 21.24 12.19 -1.93
C GLN A 26 20.37 13.30 -1.38
N LEU A 27 19.30 12.89 -0.72
CA LEU A 27 18.21 13.76 -0.38
C LEU A 27 18.49 14.51 0.90
N ALA A 28 18.10 15.77 0.91
CA ALA A 28 17.99 16.54 2.13
C ALA A 28 16.84 17.54 2.01
N GLY A 29 16.39 18.06 3.14
CA GLY A 29 15.33 19.07 3.15
C GLY A 29 15.22 19.81 4.46
N PRO A 30 14.35 20.81 4.50
CA PRO A 30 14.36 21.79 5.57
C PRO A 30 13.70 21.22 6.84
N PRO A 31 14.09 21.70 8.05
CA PRO A 31 13.54 21.20 9.32
C PRO A 31 12.02 21.24 9.48
N GLU A 32 11.34 22.11 8.75
CA GLU A 32 9.88 22.24 8.72
C GLU A 32 9.18 20.95 8.24
N GLU A 33 9.92 20.05 7.59
CA GLU A 33 9.43 18.75 7.14
C GLU A 33 9.72 17.60 8.12
N PHE A 34 10.33 17.85 9.30
CA PHE A 34 10.66 16.76 10.23
C PHE A 34 9.44 15.90 10.61
N ASP A 35 8.32 16.53 10.95
CA ASP A 35 7.11 15.79 11.30
C ASP A 35 6.52 15.02 10.10
N LEU A 36 6.63 15.57 8.88
CA LEU A 36 6.22 14.88 7.65
C LEU A 36 7.06 13.63 7.39
N MET A 37 8.35 13.71 7.71
CA MET A 37 9.32 12.65 7.50
C MET A 37 9.37 11.67 8.67
N ARG A 38 8.49 11.77 9.68
CA ARG A 38 8.38 10.76 10.75
C ARG A 38 7.46 9.62 10.32
N PRO A 39 7.61 8.43 10.91
CA PRO A 39 6.62 7.38 10.75
C PRO A 39 5.23 7.87 11.14
N VAL A 40 4.24 7.47 10.35
CA VAL A 40 2.84 7.86 10.55
C VAL A 40 2.31 7.19 11.82
N GLN A 41 1.46 7.90 12.56
CA GLN A 41 0.77 7.35 13.73
C GLN A 41 -0.09 6.14 13.30
N PRO A 42 0.03 4.98 13.97
CA PRO A 42 -0.64 3.74 13.57
C PRO A 42 -2.13 3.87 13.26
N GLU A 43 -2.84 4.67 14.04
CA GLU A 43 -4.30 4.86 13.93
C GLU A 43 -4.69 5.43 12.56
N GLN A 44 -3.84 6.27 11.97
CA GLN A 44 -4.11 6.87 10.66
C GLN A 44 -4.06 5.84 9.52
N THR A 45 -3.47 4.67 9.77
CA THR A 45 -3.38 3.56 8.80
C THR A 45 -4.55 2.58 8.91
N ALA A 46 -5.50 2.84 9.80
CA ALA A 46 -6.55 1.90 10.11
C ALA A 46 -7.43 1.52 8.93
N ILE A 47 -7.84 0.25 8.95
CA ILE A 47 -8.86 -0.31 8.08
C ILE A 47 -10.19 -0.21 8.81
N THR A 48 -11.17 0.40 8.16
CA THR A 48 -12.56 0.40 8.61
C THR A 48 -13.35 -0.57 7.74
N SER A 49 -14.12 -1.45 8.38
CA SER A 49 -14.95 -2.45 7.71
C SER A 49 -16.40 -2.36 8.15
N LYS A 50 -17.30 -2.39 7.16
CA LYS A 50 -18.75 -2.52 7.32
C LYS A 50 -19.23 -3.98 7.15
N THR A 51 -18.31 -4.94 7.01
CA THR A 51 -18.63 -6.32 6.63
C THR A 51 -18.03 -7.36 7.58
N ALA A 52 -18.48 -8.60 7.43
CA ALA A 52 -17.85 -9.77 8.01
C ALA A 52 -17.53 -10.81 6.93
N LEU A 53 -16.26 -11.15 6.76
CA LEU A 53 -15.76 -12.17 5.86
C LEU A 53 -15.55 -13.49 6.62
N ILE A 54 -16.38 -14.48 6.34
CA ILE A 54 -16.49 -15.72 7.09
C ILE A 54 -15.88 -16.86 6.27
N PRO A 55 -14.81 -17.52 6.73
CA PRO A 55 -14.26 -18.67 6.03
C PRO A 55 -15.23 -19.85 6.11
N VAL A 56 -15.44 -20.48 4.95
CA VAL A 56 -16.20 -21.73 4.80
C VAL A 56 -15.19 -22.84 4.57
N SER A 57 -15.35 -23.95 5.30
CA SER A 57 -14.62 -25.19 5.05
C SER A 57 -15.59 -26.34 5.19
N LEU A 58 -15.96 -26.93 4.07
CA LEU A 58 -16.93 -28.02 4.02
C LEU A 58 -16.37 -29.27 4.67
N THR A 59 -17.22 -29.98 5.41
CA THR A 59 -16.86 -31.26 6.05
C THR A 59 -17.75 -32.38 5.52
N GLU A 60 -17.16 -33.56 5.35
CA GLU A 60 -17.89 -34.74 4.87
C GLU A 60 -18.88 -35.24 5.94
N THR A 61 -20.09 -35.54 5.50
CA THR A 61 -21.13 -36.18 6.29
C THR A 61 -21.09 -37.70 6.09
N LYS A 62 -21.71 -38.46 7.00
CA LYS A 62 -21.76 -39.93 6.91
C LYS A 62 -22.40 -40.48 5.62
N SER A 63 -23.17 -39.66 4.90
CA SER A 63 -23.84 -40.03 3.65
C SER A 63 -23.04 -39.66 2.39
N GLY A 64 -21.78 -39.21 2.52
CA GLY A 64 -20.94 -38.78 1.39
C GLY A 64 -21.32 -37.41 0.81
N ASN A 65 -22.17 -36.65 1.50
CA ASN A 65 -22.47 -35.25 1.19
C ASN A 65 -21.57 -34.34 2.02
N TRP A 66 -21.45 -33.07 1.66
CA TRP A 66 -20.65 -32.12 2.45
C TRP A 66 -21.49 -30.99 3.05
N TYR A 67 -21.06 -30.53 4.22
CA TYR A 67 -21.81 -29.57 5.04
C TYR A 67 -20.87 -28.59 5.75
N TRP A 68 -21.33 -27.35 5.85
CA TRP A 68 -20.80 -26.33 6.74
C TRP A 68 -21.96 -25.50 7.27
N ASP A 69 -21.87 -25.04 8.52
CA ASP A 69 -22.79 -24.04 9.05
C ASP A 69 -22.10 -23.04 9.98
N SER A 70 -22.71 -21.85 10.05
CA SER A 70 -22.28 -20.79 10.95
C SER A 70 -23.44 -19.88 11.30
N GLN A 71 -23.39 -19.34 12.51
CA GLN A 71 -24.29 -18.27 12.92
C GLN A 71 -23.89 -16.97 12.20
N LEU A 72 -24.86 -16.29 11.61
CA LEU A 72 -24.73 -14.96 11.02
C LEU A 72 -25.42 -13.94 11.93
N ALA A 73 -24.66 -12.99 12.44
CA ALA A 73 -25.20 -11.84 13.18
C ALA A 73 -25.65 -10.76 12.19
N VAL A 74 -26.96 -10.70 11.95
CA VAL A 74 -27.60 -9.73 11.07
C VAL A 74 -28.12 -8.57 11.90
N ASP A 75 -27.54 -7.38 11.70
CA ASP A 75 -27.79 -6.18 12.50
C ASP A 75 -28.71 -5.15 11.82
N ASP A 76 -28.99 -5.34 10.53
CA ASP A 76 -29.99 -4.58 9.79
C ASP A 76 -31.01 -5.49 9.10
N SER A 77 -32.23 -4.98 8.90
CA SER A 77 -33.28 -5.69 8.17
C SER A 77 -33.01 -5.79 6.67
N ASN A 78 -32.01 -5.06 6.17
CA ASN A 78 -31.49 -5.15 4.81
C ASN A 78 -30.01 -5.55 4.90
N PHE A 79 -29.68 -6.68 4.32
CA PHE A 79 -28.31 -7.19 4.28
C PHE A 79 -28.02 -7.90 2.96
N GLU A 80 -26.75 -8.04 2.65
CA GLU A 80 -26.26 -8.71 1.47
C GLU A 80 -25.38 -9.89 1.89
N LEU A 81 -25.52 -11.03 1.20
CA LEU A 81 -24.60 -12.16 1.29
C LEU A 81 -23.90 -12.36 -0.03
N LEU A 82 -22.58 -12.47 0.02
CA LEU A 82 -21.75 -12.84 -1.12
C LEU A 82 -21.08 -14.16 -0.82
N VAL A 83 -21.28 -15.15 -1.68
CA VAL A 83 -20.74 -16.49 -1.52
C VAL A 83 -19.65 -16.72 -2.55
N PHE A 84 -18.41 -16.76 -2.07
CA PHE A 84 -17.22 -17.07 -2.85
C PHE A 84 -16.99 -18.58 -2.81
N SER A 85 -17.44 -19.28 -3.85
CA SER A 85 -17.29 -20.74 -4.02
C SER A 85 -16.32 -21.10 -5.16
N ASN A 86 -15.57 -20.12 -5.66
CA ASN A 86 -14.70 -20.22 -6.84
C ASN A 86 -15.39 -20.76 -8.11
N GLY A 87 -16.69 -20.49 -8.26
CA GLY A 87 -17.48 -20.98 -9.39
C GLY A 87 -18.02 -22.40 -9.23
N SER A 88 -17.85 -23.02 -8.06
CA SER A 88 -18.53 -24.27 -7.72
C SER A 88 -20.05 -24.06 -7.75
N LYS A 89 -20.73 -24.83 -8.61
CA LYS A 89 -22.17 -24.70 -8.85
C LYS A 89 -23.03 -25.55 -7.91
N ASN A 90 -22.43 -26.35 -7.05
CA ASN A 90 -23.15 -27.32 -6.22
C ASN A 90 -23.33 -26.90 -4.75
N TRP A 91 -22.90 -25.68 -4.39
CA TRP A 91 -23.16 -25.11 -3.06
C TRP A 91 -24.62 -24.66 -2.95
N GLN A 92 -25.39 -25.36 -2.11
CA GLN A 92 -26.75 -25.00 -1.72
C GLN A 92 -26.71 -24.16 -0.45
N ILE A 93 -27.27 -22.96 -0.53
CA ILE A 93 -27.23 -21.96 0.54
C ILE A 93 -28.59 -21.95 1.23
N GLU A 94 -28.63 -22.33 2.50
CA GLU A 94 -29.84 -22.32 3.33
C GLU A 94 -29.68 -21.34 4.50
N LEU A 95 -30.75 -20.61 4.82
CA LEU A 95 -30.83 -19.69 5.95
C LEU A 95 -31.93 -20.16 6.92
N VAL A 96 -31.61 -20.20 8.21
CA VAL A 96 -32.58 -20.50 9.27
C VAL A 96 -33.00 -19.23 9.98
N ASP A 97 -34.29 -18.90 9.92
CA ASP A 97 -34.84 -17.68 10.51
C ASP A 97 -34.70 -17.68 12.04
N PRO A 98 -34.18 -16.60 12.65
CA PRO A 98 -33.92 -16.53 14.08
C PRO A 98 -35.21 -16.58 14.93
N VAL A 99 -36.34 -16.15 14.38
CA VAL A 99 -37.65 -16.05 15.04
C VAL A 99 -38.49 -17.29 14.77
N THR A 100 -38.74 -17.61 13.51
CA THR A 100 -39.68 -18.69 13.12
C THR A 100 -39.03 -20.08 13.15
N LYS A 101 -37.70 -20.14 13.15
CA LYS A 101 -36.89 -21.36 13.03
C LYS A 101 -37.12 -22.14 11.73
N GLN A 102 -37.77 -21.52 10.74
CA GLN A 102 -37.95 -22.11 9.41
C GLN A 102 -36.63 -22.08 8.64
N VAL A 103 -36.41 -23.11 7.82
CA VAL A 103 -35.27 -23.20 6.91
C VAL A 103 -35.74 -22.73 5.54
N HIS A 104 -35.01 -21.78 4.96
CA HIS A 104 -35.25 -21.22 3.65
C HIS A 104 -34.04 -21.46 2.76
N VAL A 105 -34.25 -21.80 1.48
CA VAL A 105 -33.18 -21.65 0.49
C VAL A 105 -32.97 -20.16 0.29
N ALA A 106 -31.71 -19.70 0.28
CA ALA A 106 -31.38 -18.28 0.23
C ALA A 106 -32.00 -17.58 -1.00
N GLU A 107 -32.03 -18.27 -2.14
CA GLU A 107 -32.64 -17.79 -3.39
C GLU A 107 -34.16 -17.54 -3.28
N ASP A 108 -34.87 -18.29 -2.44
CA ASP A 108 -36.33 -18.19 -2.32
C ASP A 108 -36.78 -16.96 -1.53
N ILE A 109 -35.92 -16.46 -0.64
CA ILE A 109 -36.21 -15.32 0.25
C ILE A 109 -35.38 -14.08 -0.08
N ALA A 110 -34.36 -14.20 -0.93
CA ALA A 110 -33.64 -13.05 -1.46
C ALA A 110 -34.55 -12.27 -2.39
N ARG A 111 -34.49 -10.94 -2.30
CA ARG A 111 -35.16 -10.03 -3.23
C ARG A 111 -34.52 -10.10 -4.61
N ASP A 112 -33.20 -10.19 -4.65
CA ASP A 112 -32.42 -10.30 -5.88
C ASP A 112 -31.26 -11.27 -5.70
N ARG A 113 -30.88 -11.92 -6.80
CA ARG A 113 -29.69 -12.76 -6.90
C ARG A 113 -28.92 -12.38 -8.15
N SER A 114 -27.63 -12.10 -7.97
CA SER A 114 -26.74 -11.76 -9.09
C SER A 114 -25.42 -12.51 -8.98
N PHE A 115 -24.76 -12.70 -10.12
CA PHE A 115 -23.43 -13.30 -10.20
C PHE A 115 -22.43 -12.22 -10.60
N ASN A 116 -21.37 -12.04 -9.81
CA ASN A 116 -20.39 -10.98 -10.02
C ASN A 116 -18.94 -11.48 -9.88
N LYS A 117 -17.99 -10.66 -10.33
CA LYS A 117 -16.56 -10.84 -10.11
C LYS A 117 -16.03 -9.77 -9.16
N TYR A 118 -15.12 -10.18 -8.28
CA TYR A 118 -14.70 -9.40 -7.13
C TYR A 118 -13.18 -9.25 -7.12
N GLY A 119 -12.69 -8.02 -7.24
CA GLY A 119 -11.30 -7.70 -7.02
C GLY A 119 -10.74 -6.61 -7.92
N MET A 120 -9.45 -6.69 -8.24
CA MET A 120 -8.70 -5.63 -8.93
C MET A 120 -8.04 -6.17 -10.20
N ASP A 121 -8.38 -5.58 -11.34
CA ASP A 121 -7.86 -5.94 -12.67
C ASP A 121 -7.93 -7.46 -12.94
N ARG A 122 -6.80 -8.18 -12.95
CA ARG A 122 -6.79 -9.63 -13.20
C ARG A 122 -6.95 -10.49 -11.95
N ASN A 123 -6.90 -9.90 -10.76
CA ASN A 123 -7.14 -10.59 -9.50
C ASN A 123 -8.63 -10.48 -9.16
N ASN A 124 -9.44 -11.33 -9.78
CA ASN A 124 -10.90 -11.33 -9.63
C ASN A 124 -11.42 -12.71 -9.25
N TYR A 125 -12.32 -12.75 -8.27
CA TYR A 125 -12.93 -13.97 -7.75
C TYR A 125 -14.43 -13.97 -8.07
N PRO A 126 -15.01 -15.06 -8.61
CA PRO A 126 -16.45 -15.15 -8.84
C PRO A 126 -17.20 -15.32 -7.50
N ALA A 127 -18.35 -14.67 -7.36
CA ALA A 127 -19.24 -14.87 -6.23
C ALA A 127 -20.72 -14.72 -6.61
N ASP A 128 -21.57 -15.48 -5.92
CA ASP A 128 -23.03 -15.30 -5.92
C ASP A 128 -23.42 -14.27 -4.87
N LYS A 129 -24.13 -13.21 -5.28
CA LYS A 129 -24.68 -12.18 -4.40
C LYS A 129 -26.17 -12.42 -4.19
N TYR A 130 -26.61 -12.33 -2.93
CA TYR A 130 -28.00 -12.42 -2.49
C TYR A 130 -28.36 -11.16 -1.70
N ASP A 131 -29.40 -10.45 -2.13
CA ASP A 131 -29.88 -9.23 -1.48
C ASP A 131 -31.16 -9.51 -0.70
N PHE A 132 -31.15 -9.22 0.61
CA PHE A 132 -32.31 -9.43 1.48
C PHE A 132 -32.89 -8.09 1.92
N GLN A 133 -34.22 -8.01 2.00
CA GLN A 133 -34.93 -6.82 2.47
C GLN A 133 -36.07 -7.17 3.40
N ASN A 134 -36.29 -6.32 4.39
CA ASN A 134 -37.38 -6.47 5.38
C ASN A 134 -37.37 -7.82 6.11
N VAL A 135 -36.17 -8.37 6.35
CA VAL A 135 -36.00 -9.64 7.08
C VAL A 135 -35.74 -9.38 8.57
N ASN A 136 -35.97 -10.40 9.39
CA ASN A 136 -35.76 -10.31 10.85
C ASN A 136 -34.28 -10.05 11.17
N LYS A 137 -34.01 -9.09 12.06
CA LYS A 137 -32.69 -8.93 12.69
C LYS A 137 -32.41 -10.09 13.64
N GLY A 138 -31.13 -10.36 13.90
CA GLY A 138 -30.70 -11.34 14.90
C GLY A 138 -29.74 -12.38 14.34
N HIS A 139 -29.65 -13.51 15.04
CA HIS A 139 -28.71 -14.57 14.72
C HIS A 139 -29.32 -15.62 13.80
N TRP A 140 -29.16 -15.43 12.49
CA TRP A 140 -29.51 -16.43 11.48
C TRP A 140 -28.53 -17.60 11.54
N ASN A 141 -28.95 -18.81 11.19
CA ASN A 141 -28.00 -19.91 10.92
C ASN A 141 -27.86 -20.08 9.41
N LEU A 142 -26.67 -19.84 8.88
CA LEU A 142 -26.34 -20.11 7.48
C LEU A 142 -25.79 -21.52 7.37
N ARG A 143 -26.34 -22.28 6.41
CA ARG A 143 -25.87 -23.63 6.09
C ARG A 143 -25.50 -23.70 4.62
N ILE A 144 -24.36 -24.32 4.35
CA ILE A 144 -23.88 -24.62 3.00
C ILE A 144 -23.81 -26.13 2.85
N ARG A 145 -24.48 -26.64 1.82
CA ARG A 145 -24.61 -28.07 1.55
C ARG A 145 -24.21 -28.38 0.13
N THR A 146 -23.64 -29.56 -0.07
CA THR A 146 -23.43 -30.13 -1.41
C THR A 146 -23.92 -31.58 -1.44
N ILE A 147 -24.39 -32.00 -2.61
CA ILE A 147 -24.72 -33.41 -2.87
C ILE A 147 -23.50 -34.03 -3.54
N GLY A 148 -22.92 -35.05 -2.89
CA GLY A 148 -21.62 -35.60 -3.30
C GLY A 148 -20.44 -34.66 -3.00
N GLU A 149 -19.27 -35.01 -3.52
CA GLU A 149 -18.02 -34.27 -3.31
C GLU A 149 -18.06 -32.88 -3.98
N PRO A 150 -17.73 -31.80 -3.26
CA PRO A 150 -17.71 -30.46 -3.82
C PRO A 150 -16.50 -30.26 -4.76
N GLU A 151 -16.68 -29.45 -5.81
CA GLU A 151 -15.55 -29.03 -6.66
C GLU A 151 -14.58 -28.11 -5.91
N GLN A 152 -15.07 -27.45 -4.86
CA GLN A 152 -14.34 -26.54 -4.00
C GLN A 152 -14.80 -26.75 -2.55
N PHE A 153 -13.86 -27.14 -1.67
CA PHE A 153 -14.12 -27.41 -0.26
C PHE A 153 -14.13 -26.14 0.59
N ASP A 154 -13.23 -25.22 0.29
CA ASP A 154 -13.03 -24.00 1.04
C ASP A 154 -13.54 -22.78 0.28
N GLY A 155 -14.09 -21.81 1.00
CA GLY A 155 -14.51 -20.55 0.39
C GLY A 155 -14.78 -19.48 1.42
N TYR A 156 -15.54 -18.48 1.03
CA TYR A 156 -15.92 -17.39 1.93
C TYR A 156 -17.38 -17.00 1.76
N VAL A 157 -17.97 -16.56 2.87
CA VAL A 157 -19.22 -15.82 2.86
C VAL A 157 -18.93 -14.43 3.39
N LEU A 158 -19.23 -13.40 2.61
CA LEU A 158 -19.22 -12.03 3.10
C LEU A 158 -20.65 -11.62 3.46
N LEU A 159 -20.82 -11.09 4.67
CA LEU A 159 -22.03 -10.44 5.15
C LEU A 159 -21.82 -8.92 5.18
N SER A 160 -22.68 -8.17 4.51
CA SER A 160 -22.71 -6.71 4.54
C SER A 160 -24.10 -6.22 4.96
N SER A 161 -24.20 -5.06 5.59
CA SER A 161 -25.48 -4.44 5.96
C SER A 161 -25.39 -2.90 5.93
N GLU A 162 -26.55 -2.24 5.93
CA GLU A 162 -26.67 -0.78 6.02
C GLU A 162 -26.47 -0.24 7.45
N SER A 163 -25.98 -1.08 8.36
CA SER A 163 -25.72 -0.70 9.73
C SER A 163 -24.63 0.37 9.80
N LYS A 164 -24.88 1.41 10.62
CA LYS A 164 -23.88 2.44 10.92
C LYS A 164 -22.71 1.93 11.75
N TYR A 165 -22.80 0.74 12.35
CA TYR A 165 -21.78 0.17 13.21
C TYR A 165 -20.72 -0.56 12.38
N LYS A 166 -19.47 -0.14 12.57
CA LYS A 166 -18.30 -0.58 11.79
C LYS A 166 -17.21 -1.06 12.72
N LEU A 167 -16.28 -1.85 12.18
CA LEU A 167 -15.07 -2.27 12.87
C LEU A 167 -13.88 -1.50 12.32
N ASN A 168 -13.05 -0.97 13.22
CA ASN A 168 -11.79 -0.34 12.86
C ASN A 168 -10.65 -1.15 13.50
N SER A 169 -9.56 -1.36 12.77
CA SER A 169 -8.37 -2.02 13.31
C SER A 169 -7.09 -1.59 12.60
N TYR A 170 -5.97 -1.68 13.30
CA TYR A 170 -4.66 -1.32 12.80
C TYR A 170 -3.56 -2.06 13.59
N LYS A 171 -2.39 -2.17 12.96
CA LYS A 171 -1.17 -2.67 13.59
C LYS A 171 -0.51 -1.53 14.37
N THR A 172 -0.18 -1.71 15.64
CA THR A 172 0.37 -0.63 16.49
C THR A 172 1.89 -0.48 16.39
N ASN A 173 2.61 -1.54 16.05
CA ASN A 173 4.07 -1.51 15.91
C ASN A 173 4.51 -1.53 14.44
N LEU A 174 5.56 -0.77 14.09
CA LEU A 174 6.14 -0.76 12.74
C LEU A 174 7.05 -1.95 12.47
N ASP A 175 7.47 -2.61 13.53
CA ASP A 175 8.36 -3.76 13.52
C ASP A 175 7.68 -4.98 12.88
N GLN A 176 8.29 -5.51 11.81
CA GLN A 176 7.82 -6.67 11.07
C GLN A 176 9.00 -7.59 10.80
N ILE A 177 9.76 -7.86 11.86
CA ILE A 177 10.94 -8.72 11.83
C ILE A 177 10.59 -10.11 12.33
N LYS A 178 11.14 -11.13 11.67
CA LYS A 178 11.03 -12.51 12.13
C LYS A 178 11.53 -12.66 13.57
N GLY A 179 10.72 -13.31 14.39
CA GLY A 179 10.96 -13.58 15.81
C GLY A 179 10.44 -12.49 16.73
N HIS A 180 9.94 -11.37 16.21
CA HIS A 180 9.33 -10.30 16.99
C HIS A 180 7.80 -10.47 17.07
N ASN A 181 7.18 -9.78 18.02
CA ASN A 181 5.73 -9.75 18.14
C ASN A 181 5.13 -8.73 17.17
N ILE A 182 3.99 -9.08 16.60
CA ILE A 182 3.15 -8.20 15.80
C ILE A 182 1.91 -7.88 16.62
N HIS A 183 1.64 -6.59 16.82
CA HIS A 183 0.58 -6.11 17.70
C HIS A 183 -0.55 -5.48 16.88
N PHE A 184 -1.78 -5.88 17.16
CA PHE A 184 -2.98 -5.34 16.56
C PHE A 184 -3.93 -4.84 17.63
N VAL A 185 -4.67 -3.80 17.29
CA VAL A 185 -5.81 -3.33 18.07
C VAL A 185 -7.05 -3.22 17.21
N THR A 186 -8.21 -3.35 17.82
CA THR A 186 -9.50 -3.23 17.15
C THR A 186 -10.55 -2.56 18.04
N GLN A 187 -11.44 -1.79 17.43
CA GLN A 187 -12.54 -1.10 18.12
C GLN A 187 -13.75 -0.95 17.21
N SER A 188 -14.94 -0.82 17.79
CA SER A 188 -16.15 -0.47 17.04
C SER A 188 -16.26 1.06 16.88
N THR A 189 -16.73 1.51 15.72
CA THR A 189 -16.98 2.93 15.42
C THR A 189 -18.31 3.11 14.68
N THR A 190 -18.85 4.34 14.69
CA THR A 190 -19.92 4.78 13.77
C THR A 190 -19.47 5.82 12.76
N ASN A 191 -18.25 6.34 12.92
CA ASN A 191 -17.70 7.37 12.05
C ASN A 191 -16.38 6.87 11.44
N GLU A 192 -16.23 7.07 10.14
CA GLU A 192 -15.00 6.78 9.42
C GLU A 192 -14.00 7.94 9.48
N ASP A 193 -14.50 9.16 9.69
CA ASP A 193 -13.69 10.39 9.71
C ASP A 193 -13.02 10.66 11.06
N THR A 194 -13.58 10.11 12.14
CA THR A 194 -13.03 10.23 13.50
C THR A 194 -12.96 8.85 14.13
N ILE A 195 -11.74 8.35 14.36
CA ILE A 195 -11.49 7.10 15.09
C ILE A 195 -11.77 7.39 16.57
N GLU A 196 -13.04 7.38 16.94
CA GLU A 196 -13.49 7.41 18.31
C GLU A 196 -14.20 6.10 18.59
N ALA A 197 -13.70 5.35 19.58
CA ALA A 197 -14.42 4.19 20.07
C ALA A 197 -15.82 4.63 20.51
N LEU A 198 -16.80 3.74 20.39
CA LEU A 198 -18.10 3.90 21.05
C LEU A 198 -17.93 3.71 22.57
N LYS A 199 -17.16 4.61 23.19
CA LYS A 199 -16.62 4.51 24.56
C LYS A 199 -17.70 4.25 25.60
N ASP A 200 -18.89 4.82 25.39
CA ASP A 200 -20.02 4.71 26.31
C ASP A 200 -20.78 3.38 26.22
N PHE A 201 -20.70 2.67 25.10
CA PHE A 201 -21.49 1.45 24.87
C PHE A 201 -20.68 0.17 24.72
N LYS A 202 -19.42 0.27 24.25
CA LYS A 202 -18.51 -0.86 23.98
C LYS A 202 -19.20 -2.07 23.33
N PRO A 203 -19.66 -1.94 22.08
CA PRO A 203 -20.37 -3.01 21.37
C PRO A 203 -19.63 -4.35 21.29
N ILE A 204 -18.30 -4.34 21.34
CA ILE A 204 -17.48 -5.54 21.23
C ILE A 204 -17.46 -6.26 22.58
N SER A 205 -17.95 -7.50 22.58
CA SER A 205 -17.93 -8.41 23.72
C SER A 205 -16.77 -9.41 23.67
N SER A 206 -16.30 -9.73 22.47
CA SER A 206 -15.16 -10.60 22.22
C SER A 206 -14.52 -10.25 20.88
N ALA A 207 -13.20 -10.40 20.82
CA ALA A 207 -12.43 -10.22 19.59
C ALA A 207 -11.35 -11.30 19.50
N THR A 208 -11.15 -11.82 18.29
CA THR A 208 -10.13 -12.83 18.00
C THR A 208 -9.36 -12.46 16.75
N MET A 209 -8.09 -12.84 16.71
CA MET A 209 -7.20 -12.67 15.58
C MET A 209 -6.85 -14.04 15.01
N VAL A 210 -7.26 -14.29 13.77
CA VAL A 210 -6.90 -15.48 13.01
C VAL A 210 -5.74 -15.13 12.09
N VAL A 211 -4.59 -15.77 12.32
CA VAL A 211 -3.35 -15.52 11.60
C VAL A 211 -3.06 -16.69 10.68
N THR A 212 -3.05 -16.46 9.37
CA THR A 212 -2.46 -17.37 8.38
C THR A 212 -0.97 -17.05 8.27
N HIS A 213 -0.14 -18.03 8.63
CA HIS A 213 1.31 -17.95 8.58
C HIS A 213 1.83 -18.16 7.14
N PRO A 214 3.08 -17.79 6.82
CA PRO A 214 3.66 -17.95 5.48
C PRO A 214 3.69 -19.39 4.94
N ASN A 215 3.61 -20.39 5.83
CA ASN A 215 3.54 -21.80 5.49
C ASN A 215 2.09 -22.31 5.29
N GLY A 216 1.08 -21.45 5.38
CA GLY A 216 -0.34 -21.77 5.28
C GLY A 216 -0.98 -22.26 6.58
N LEU A 217 -0.22 -22.43 7.67
CA LEU A 217 -0.78 -22.78 8.98
C LEU A 217 -1.66 -21.63 9.49
N LYS A 218 -2.80 -21.96 10.11
CA LYS A 218 -3.67 -20.97 10.77
C LYS A 218 -3.56 -21.10 12.28
N SER A 219 -3.47 -19.98 12.98
CA SER A 219 -3.49 -19.88 14.43
C SER A 219 -4.51 -18.84 14.87
N THR A 220 -5.13 -19.03 16.03
CA THR A 220 -6.10 -18.10 16.61
C THR A 220 -5.54 -17.56 17.91
N TYR A 221 -5.64 -16.24 18.08
CA TYR A 221 -5.23 -15.51 19.28
C TYR A 221 -6.43 -14.71 19.78
N GLU A 222 -6.69 -14.76 21.09
CA GLU A 222 -7.70 -13.91 21.72
C GLU A 222 -7.20 -12.47 21.80
N MET A 223 -8.12 -11.52 21.73
CA MET A 223 -7.84 -10.10 21.92
C MET A 223 -8.58 -9.59 23.17
N PHE A 224 -7.98 -8.66 23.91
CA PHE A 224 -8.45 -8.22 25.22
C PHE A 224 -8.45 -6.69 25.33
N ASP A 225 -9.46 -6.13 26.00
CA ASP A 225 -9.53 -4.71 26.44
C ASP A 225 -9.01 -4.62 27.88
N ASP A 226 -7.73 -4.99 28.06
CA ASP A 226 -7.11 -5.19 29.38
C ASP A 226 -5.93 -4.25 29.65
N GLY A 227 -5.56 -3.40 28.69
CA GLY A 227 -4.42 -2.50 28.81
C GLY A 227 -3.05 -3.19 28.75
N LEU A 228 -3.00 -4.51 28.48
CA LEU A 228 -1.76 -5.30 28.44
C LEU A 228 -1.36 -5.72 27.03
N HIS A 229 -2.27 -5.69 26.07
CA HIS A 229 -2.08 -6.25 24.72
C HIS A 229 -1.96 -5.19 23.60
N GLY A 230 -1.38 -4.04 23.91
CA GLY A 230 -1.02 -3.00 22.93
C GLY A 230 -2.03 -1.85 22.76
N ASP A 231 -3.12 -1.87 23.53
CA ASP A 231 -4.17 -0.84 23.70
C ASP A 231 -3.85 0.18 24.82
N LEU A 232 -2.96 -0.19 25.76
CA LEU A 232 -2.38 0.60 26.86
C LEU A 232 -3.35 1.11 27.95
N ASN A 233 -4.68 1.01 27.76
CA ASN A 233 -5.67 1.28 28.81
C ASN A 233 -6.69 0.15 28.88
N ALA A 234 -6.96 -0.34 30.08
CA ALA A 234 -8.00 -1.33 30.28
C ALA A 234 -9.40 -0.69 30.27
N ASN A 235 -10.37 -1.42 29.74
CA ASN A 235 -11.78 -1.02 29.70
C ASN A 235 -12.00 0.32 28.97
N ASP A 236 -11.41 0.55 27.81
CA ASP A 236 -11.68 1.73 26.98
C ASP A 236 -12.40 1.41 25.66
N GLY A 237 -12.67 0.11 25.41
CA GLY A 237 -13.32 -0.38 24.20
C GLY A 237 -12.37 -0.67 23.04
N LEU A 238 -11.06 -0.54 23.25
CA LEU A 238 -10.00 -0.96 22.33
C LEU A 238 -9.50 -2.34 22.75
N PHE A 239 -9.63 -3.33 21.86
CA PHE A 239 -9.16 -4.68 22.13
C PHE A 239 -7.79 -4.87 21.49
N GLY A 240 -6.79 -5.23 22.27
CA GLY A 240 -5.43 -5.54 21.82
C GLY A 240 -5.17 -7.03 21.71
N GLY A 241 -4.31 -7.43 20.76
CA GLY A 241 -3.83 -8.80 20.63
C GLY A 241 -2.50 -8.87 19.89
N ASP A 242 -1.72 -9.91 20.17
CA ASP A 242 -0.41 -10.10 19.57
C ASP A 242 -0.12 -11.55 19.20
N PHE A 243 0.79 -11.70 18.23
CA PHE A 243 1.39 -12.98 17.91
C PHE A 243 2.87 -12.81 17.57
N LYS A 244 3.65 -13.87 17.77
CA LYS A 244 5.06 -13.90 17.39
C LYS A 244 5.23 -14.35 15.95
N ALA A 245 5.88 -13.54 15.12
CA ALA A 245 6.13 -13.87 13.72
C ALA A 245 7.34 -14.81 13.56
N GLU A 246 7.15 -16.12 13.71
CA GLU A 246 8.26 -17.08 13.73
C GLU A 246 8.93 -17.33 12.37
N LEU A 247 8.25 -16.99 11.26
CA LEU A 247 8.72 -17.15 9.90
C LEU A 247 8.88 -15.79 9.23
N ALA A 248 9.83 -15.68 8.30
CA ALA A 248 9.83 -14.59 7.34
C ALA A 248 8.91 -14.98 6.17
N GLY A 249 8.23 -14.00 5.59
CA GLY A 249 7.24 -14.17 4.53
C GLY A 249 5.96 -13.43 4.84
N ASP A 250 4.92 -13.77 4.10
CA ASP A 250 3.66 -13.05 4.12
C ASP A 250 2.69 -13.66 5.14
N TYR A 251 2.17 -12.80 6.01
CA TYR A 251 1.12 -13.14 6.95
C TYR A 251 -0.19 -12.48 6.54
N ASN A 252 -1.29 -13.21 6.68
CA ASN A 252 -2.64 -12.66 6.59
C ASN A 252 -3.29 -12.72 7.97
N VAL A 253 -3.75 -11.56 8.44
CA VAL A 253 -4.32 -11.41 9.78
C VAL A 253 -5.77 -10.98 9.62
N GLN A 254 -6.69 -11.86 10.01
CA GLN A 254 -8.11 -11.55 10.08
C GLN A 254 -8.52 -11.31 11.53
N ILE A 255 -9.00 -10.10 11.82
CA ILE A 255 -9.59 -9.80 13.12
C ILE A 255 -11.09 -10.00 13.02
N LYS A 256 -11.67 -10.70 14.00
CA LYS A 256 -13.11 -11.00 14.11
C LYS A 256 -13.60 -10.40 15.42
N ALA A 257 -14.59 -9.51 15.35
CA ALA A 257 -15.17 -8.89 16.54
C ALA A 257 -16.66 -9.17 16.61
N MET A 258 -17.14 -9.61 17.77
CA MET A 258 -18.52 -9.98 18.04
C MET A 258 -19.07 -9.25 19.25
N GLY A 259 -20.36 -8.93 19.25
CA GLY A 259 -21.06 -8.44 20.43
C GLY A 259 -22.46 -7.94 20.14
N THR A 260 -22.82 -6.78 20.68
CA THR A 260 -24.17 -6.23 20.62
C THR A 260 -24.09 -4.73 20.37
N ASN A 261 -24.90 -4.21 19.45
CA ASN A 261 -25.00 -2.79 19.15
C ASN A 261 -25.87 -2.04 20.18
N PRO A 262 -25.77 -0.70 20.26
CA PRO A 262 -26.62 0.15 21.10
C PRO A 262 -28.14 -0.08 21.00
N ASP A 263 -28.62 -0.53 19.84
CA ASP A 263 -30.03 -0.83 19.60
C ASP A 263 -30.42 -2.27 19.97
N GLY A 264 -29.51 -3.06 20.54
CA GLY A 264 -29.70 -4.45 20.93
C GLY A 264 -29.54 -5.46 19.78
N SER A 265 -29.26 -5.01 18.56
CA SER A 265 -28.94 -5.90 17.43
C SER A 265 -27.56 -6.56 17.61
N PRO A 266 -27.32 -7.78 17.09
CA PRO A 266 -26.02 -8.43 17.26
C PRO A 266 -24.95 -7.75 16.40
N PHE A 267 -23.72 -7.63 16.89
CA PHE A 267 -22.59 -7.08 16.14
C PHE A 267 -21.66 -8.21 15.68
N PHE A 268 -21.30 -8.22 14.40
CA PHE A 268 -20.23 -9.06 13.88
C PHE A 268 -19.59 -8.43 12.66
N ARG A 269 -18.28 -8.20 12.73
CA ARG A 269 -17.48 -7.60 11.66
C ARG A 269 -16.09 -8.21 11.63
N THR A 270 -15.45 -8.14 10.47
CA THR A 270 -14.05 -8.54 10.30
C THR A 270 -13.23 -7.47 9.61
N THR A 271 -11.93 -7.51 9.83
CA THR A 271 -10.94 -6.76 9.05
C THR A 271 -9.78 -7.67 8.64
N GLU A 272 -9.22 -7.38 7.47
CA GLU A 272 -8.22 -8.21 6.80
C GLU A 272 -6.95 -7.40 6.58
N HIS A 273 -5.86 -7.82 7.22
CA HIS A 273 -4.55 -7.17 7.13
C HIS A 273 -3.54 -8.09 6.45
N TYR A 274 -2.78 -7.53 5.52
CA TYR A 274 -1.62 -8.18 4.91
C TYR A 274 -0.34 -7.63 5.53
N VAL A 275 0.48 -8.53 6.09
CA VAL A 275 1.66 -8.19 6.91
C VAL A 275 2.89 -8.93 6.36
N PRO A 276 3.73 -8.28 5.54
CA PRO A 276 5.02 -8.85 5.18
C PRO A 276 5.95 -8.88 6.40
N VAL A 277 6.58 -10.02 6.68
CA VAL A 277 7.61 -10.15 7.73
C VAL A 277 8.94 -10.49 7.08
N ILE A 278 9.98 -9.74 7.42
CA ILE A 278 11.32 -9.90 6.83
C ILE A 278 12.34 -10.36 7.87
N GLU A 279 13.45 -10.92 7.38
CA GLU A 279 14.58 -11.28 8.24
C GLU A 279 15.33 -9.99 8.68
N GLN A 280 15.88 -10.01 9.90
CA GLN A 280 16.81 -8.97 10.37
C GLN A 280 18.09 -9.00 9.53
N SER A 281 18.11 -8.22 8.45
CA SER A 281 19.20 -8.28 7.48
C SER A 281 20.36 -7.32 7.79
N ILE A 282 20.17 -6.36 8.69
CA ILE A 282 21.19 -5.36 9.01
C ILE A 282 21.08 -4.91 10.46
N ALA A 283 22.19 -4.58 11.10
CA ALA A 283 22.22 -3.98 12.44
C ALA A 283 23.27 -2.87 12.51
N LEU A 284 23.14 -1.93 13.45
CA LEU A 284 24.21 -0.99 13.76
C LEU A 284 25.35 -1.72 14.47
N ASN A 285 26.58 -1.49 14.04
CA ASN A 285 27.78 -2.03 14.71
C ASN A 285 28.50 -0.97 15.57
N ALA A 286 27.98 0.27 15.60
CA ALA A 286 28.54 1.40 16.31
C ALA A 286 27.43 2.29 16.88
N THR A 287 27.73 2.96 18.00
CA THR A 287 26.82 3.91 18.66
C THR A 287 26.98 5.34 18.16
N LYS A 288 27.85 5.56 17.16
CA LYS A 288 28.16 6.88 16.60
C LYS A 288 28.23 6.82 15.08
N ALA A 289 27.70 7.84 14.42
CA ALA A 289 27.93 8.09 13.01
C ALA A 289 29.27 8.82 12.82
N SER A 290 29.89 8.63 11.66
CA SER A 290 31.10 9.38 11.27
C SER A 290 30.78 10.22 10.04
N ALA A 291 31.22 11.47 10.01
CA ALA A 291 31.03 12.34 8.86
C ALA A 291 32.32 13.01 8.41
N PHE A 292 32.51 13.09 7.10
CA PHE A 292 33.71 13.68 6.49
C PHE A 292 33.38 14.41 5.19
N THR A 293 34.13 15.47 4.91
CA THR A 293 34.01 16.25 3.68
C THR A 293 34.46 15.44 2.47
N ILE A 294 33.63 15.35 1.44
CA ILE A 294 33.99 14.73 0.15
C ILE A 294 34.36 15.76 -0.92
N ASN A 295 33.85 16.99 -0.81
CA ASN A 295 34.24 18.14 -1.64
C ASN A 295 33.86 19.46 -0.94
N ASP A 296 34.10 20.61 -1.58
CA ASP A 296 33.81 21.93 -1.00
C ASP A 296 32.35 22.13 -0.55
N ASN A 297 31.40 21.33 -1.08
CA ASN A 297 29.98 21.46 -0.83
C ASN A 297 29.37 20.31 0.00
N ARG A 298 29.98 19.12 0.04
CA ARG A 298 29.28 17.92 0.52
C ARG A 298 29.99 17.24 1.68
N LEU A 299 29.18 16.80 2.62
CA LEU A 299 29.54 15.99 3.77
C LEU A 299 28.96 14.59 3.59
N ASN A 300 29.80 13.56 3.60
CA ASN A 300 29.35 12.17 3.65
C ASN A 300 29.15 11.76 5.10
N ILE A 301 27.97 11.23 5.42
CA ILE A 301 27.60 10.67 6.72
C ILE A 301 27.60 9.15 6.57
N SER A 302 28.48 8.49 7.32
CA SER A 302 28.69 7.06 7.31
C SER A 302 28.14 6.42 8.57
N LEU A 303 27.28 5.43 8.38
CA LEU A 303 26.74 4.56 9.41
C LEU A 303 27.44 3.21 9.30
N ASN A 304 28.19 2.83 10.34
CA ASN A 304 28.82 1.53 10.36
C ASN A 304 27.76 0.47 10.74
N VAL A 305 27.70 -0.59 9.93
CA VAL A 305 26.65 -1.60 10.01
C VAL A 305 27.22 -3.00 9.95
N GLN A 306 26.55 -3.95 10.57
CA GLN A 306 26.73 -5.36 10.30
C GLN A 306 25.67 -5.80 9.28
N ASN A 307 26.12 -6.24 8.11
CA ASN A 307 25.22 -6.76 7.09
C ASN A 307 25.09 -8.28 7.20
N ASN A 308 23.89 -8.74 7.50
CA ASN A 308 23.51 -10.15 7.60
C ASN A 308 22.56 -10.56 6.45
N SER A 309 22.37 -9.70 5.44
CA SER A 309 21.46 -9.96 4.34
C SER A 309 21.84 -11.22 3.57
N LYS A 310 20.86 -12.10 3.38
CA LYS A 310 20.95 -13.27 2.49
C LYS A 310 20.28 -13.01 1.14
N SER A 311 19.65 -11.85 0.97
CA SER A 311 18.96 -11.45 -0.25
C SER A 311 19.95 -10.93 -1.28
N LEU A 312 19.65 -11.16 -2.56
CA LEU A 312 20.35 -10.49 -3.66
C LEU A 312 20.09 -8.98 -3.66
N ASP A 313 18.94 -8.55 -3.12
CA ASP A 313 18.64 -7.14 -2.90
C ASP A 313 19.19 -6.69 -1.54
N ASN A 314 20.31 -5.95 -1.59
CA ASN A 314 21.03 -5.44 -0.44
C ASN A 314 20.89 -3.91 -0.32
N ARG A 315 19.74 -3.38 -0.75
CA ARG A 315 19.44 -1.95 -0.75
C ARG A 315 18.58 -1.59 0.45
N TYR A 316 18.89 -0.43 1.01
CA TYR A 316 18.27 0.11 2.21
C TYR A 316 17.91 1.56 2.01
N ARG A 317 16.77 1.98 2.55
CA ARG A 317 16.40 3.38 2.66
C ARG A 317 16.88 3.91 4.01
N ILE A 318 17.62 5.00 3.99
CA ILE A 318 18.07 5.71 5.21
C ILE A 318 17.22 6.96 5.34
N ILE A 319 16.75 7.26 6.54
CA ILE A 319 16.11 8.54 6.88
C ILE A 319 16.60 8.97 8.26
N ALA A 320 17.05 10.21 8.41
CA ALA A 320 17.45 10.77 9.70
C ALA A 320 17.29 12.30 9.72
N GLU A 321 17.07 12.85 10.90
CA GLU A 321 17.17 14.29 11.16
C GLU A 321 18.63 14.61 11.54
N VAL A 322 19.20 15.68 10.98
CA VAL A 322 20.52 16.19 11.34
C VAL A 322 20.35 17.40 12.25
N TRP A 323 21.03 17.37 13.38
CA TRP A 323 21.06 18.44 14.37
C TRP A 323 22.51 18.86 14.66
N GLY A 324 22.71 20.13 14.98
CA GLY A 324 24.02 20.66 15.33
C GLY A 324 23.95 21.87 16.25
N ASN A 325 24.99 22.09 17.05
CA ASN A 325 25.06 23.25 17.93
C ASN A 325 25.22 24.53 17.10
N ASN A 326 24.47 25.58 17.41
CA ASN A 326 24.69 26.88 16.78
C ASN A 326 25.86 27.64 17.41
N ASP A 327 26.06 28.89 16.99
CA ASP A 327 27.06 29.82 17.53
C ASP A 327 26.96 30.08 19.04
N LYS A 328 25.79 29.82 19.63
CA LYS A 328 25.52 29.92 21.07
C LYS A 328 25.63 28.58 21.81
N GLY A 329 26.02 27.50 21.12
CA GLY A 329 26.10 26.15 21.69
C GLY A 329 24.75 25.46 21.89
N VAL A 330 23.68 25.96 21.27
CA VAL A 330 22.33 25.37 21.38
C VAL A 330 22.10 24.40 20.22
N MET A 331 21.73 23.16 20.56
CA MET A 331 21.40 22.13 19.57
C MET A 331 20.19 22.56 18.73
N THR A 332 20.41 22.81 17.44
CA THR A 332 19.47 23.41 16.50
C THR A 332 19.25 22.46 15.32
N PRO A 333 18.02 22.34 14.78
CA PRO A 333 17.77 21.48 13.64
C PRO A 333 18.46 22.03 12.37
N VAL A 334 19.09 21.15 11.60
CA VAL A 334 19.82 21.51 10.38
C VAL A 334 19.02 21.17 9.14
N SER A 335 18.71 19.89 8.98
CA SER A 335 18.09 19.32 7.79
C SER A 335 17.71 17.87 8.05
N TRP A 336 16.77 17.29 7.32
CA TRP A 336 16.62 15.83 7.26
C TRP A 336 17.46 15.30 6.10
N VAL A 337 17.92 14.06 6.16
CA VAL A 337 18.64 13.39 5.07
C VAL A 337 17.98 12.06 4.72
N SER A 338 18.01 11.71 3.43
CA SER A 338 17.56 10.39 2.97
C SER A 338 18.25 9.92 1.70
N THR A 339 18.37 8.61 1.51
CA THR A 339 18.76 8.00 0.25
C THR A 339 18.35 6.53 0.24
N ILE A 340 18.31 5.92 -0.94
CA ILE A 340 18.37 4.46 -1.08
C ILE A 340 19.82 4.13 -1.43
N THR A 341 20.45 3.19 -0.70
CA THR A 341 21.85 2.83 -0.92
C THR A 341 22.12 1.38 -0.55
N THR A 342 23.29 0.87 -0.92
CA THR A 342 23.75 -0.48 -0.59
C THR A 342 24.84 -0.43 0.47
N VAL A 343 25.01 -1.50 1.23
CA VAL A 343 26.16 -1.64 2.13
C VAL A 343 27.45 -1.79 1.30
N VAL A 344 28.41 -0.90 1.53
CA VAL A 344 29.75 -0.94 0.92
C VAL A 344 30.79 -0.91 2.04
N LYS A 345 31.62 -1.95 2.15
CA LYS A 345 32.64 -2.08 3.21
C LYS A 345 32.07 -1.85 4.62
N ASP A 346 30.98 -2.54 4.94
CA ASP A 346 30.28 -2.47 6.24
C ASP A 346 29.77 -1.07 6.61
N GLN A 347 29.52 -0.23 5.59
CA GLN A 347 29.02 1.12 5.76
C GLN A 347 27.83 1.39 4.85
N LEU A 348 26.86 2.10 5.42
CA LEU A 348 25.82 2.80 4.68
C LEU A 348 26.15 4.29 4.67
N ASN A 349 25.97 4.93 3.53
CA ASN A 349 26.37 6.32 3.31
C ASN A 349 25.19 7.16 2.82
N VAL A 350 25.05 8.34 3.42
CA VAL A 350 24.13 9.40 2.97
C VAL A 350 24.87 10.73 2.99
N GLU A 351 24.60 11.60 2.03
CA GLU A 351 25.32 12.85 1.87
C GLU A 351 24.46 14.09 2.18
N LEU A 352 25.03 15.07 2.89
CA LEU A 352 24.42 16.36 3.20
C LEU A 352 25.17 17.50 2.47
N ASP A 353 24.44 18.46 1.91
CA ASP A 353 25.03 19.71 1.42
C ASP A 353 25.35 20.66 2.58
N GLY A 354 26.58 21.16 2.63
CA GLY A 354 27.08 22.02 3.70
C GLY A 354 26.34 23.35 3.83
N ARG A 355 25.63 23.82 2.79
CA ARG A 355 24.79 25.02 2.86
C ARG A 355 23.65 24.87 3.87
N TRP A 356 23.18 23.65 4.15
CA TRP A 356 22.23 23.40 5.24
C TRP A 356 22.81 23.76 6.61
N LEU A 357 24.08 23.42 6.83
CA LEU A 357 24.81 23.74 8.06
C LEU A 357 25.02 25.26 8.19
N ALA A 358 25.38 25.93 7.08
CA ALA A 358 25.50 27.38 7.03
C ALA A 358 24.17 28.08 7.34
N MET A 359 23.06 27.60 6.77
CA MET A 359 21.72 28.13 6.99
C MET A 359 21.29 28.03 8.45
N ALA A 360 21.56 26.89 9.10
CA ALA A 360 21.29 26.67 10.52
C ALA A 360 22.32 27.32 11.47
N LYS A 361 23.41 27.88 10.93
CA LYS A 361 24.59 28.36 11.67
C LYS A 361 25.18 27.27 12.58
N ALA A 362 25.09 26.01 12.16
CA ALA A 362 25.50 24.86 12.95
C ALA A 362 27.01 24.64 12.87
N GLN A 363 27.64 24.50 14.03
CA GLN A 363 29.07 24.33 14.25
C GLN A 363 29.33 23.43 15.48
N GLY A 364 30.49 22.77 15.54
CA GLY A 364 30.89 21.98 16.70
C GLY A 364 30.29 20.58 16.73
N SER A 365 29.48 20.28 17.76
CA SER A 365 28.90 18.94 17.96
C SER A 365 27.64 18.74 17.11
N PHE A 366 27.48 17.52 16.60
CA PHE A 366 26.36 17.12 15.76
C PHE A 366 25.78 15.78 16.22
N GLU A 367 24.51 15.57 15.93
CA GLU A 367 23.81 14.29 16.15
C GLU A 367 22.81 14.02 15.04
N LEU A 368 22.53 12.73 14.84
CA LEU A 368 21.39 12.26 14.08
C LEU A 368 20.26 11.96 15.05
N ARG A 369 19.04 12.38 14.72
CA ARG A 369 17.83 12.00 15.47
C ARG A 369 16.86 11.25 14.59
N ASN A 370 16.03 10.42 15.21
CA ASN A 370 15.00 9.64 14.53
C ASN A 370 15.55 8.87 13.31
N LEU A 371 16.76 8.33 13.46
CA LEU A 371 17.42 7.54 12.42
C LEU A 371 16.61 6.26 12.21
N ARG A 372 16.30 5.96 10.96
CA ARG A 372 15.76 4.68 10.53
C ARG A 372 16.45 4.17 9.28
N ILE A 373 16.73 2.87 9.28
CA ILE A 373 17.22 2.13 8.12
C ILE A 373 16.15 1.09 7.81
N GLU A 374 15.55 1.21 6.64
CA GLU A 374 14.43 0.40 6.19
C GLU A 374 14.83 -0.46 4.99
N ASP A 375 14.17 -1.58 4.79
CA ASP A 375 14.31 -2.31 3.52
C ASP A 375 13.74 -1.49 2.35
N ALA A 376 14.32 -1.62 1.15
CA ALA A 376 13.92 -0.81 0.01
C ALA A 376 12.56 -1.19 -0.61
N ASN A 377 12.00 -2.36 -0.29
CA ASN A 377 10.82 -2.89 -0.98
C ASN A 377 9.52 -2.80 -0.16
N HIS A 378 9.60 -2.99 1.16
CA HIS A 378 8.44 -2.96 2.07
C HIS A 378 8.46 -1.73 2.98
N PHE A 379 9.60 -1.05 3.06
CA PHE A 379 9.82 0.11 3.94
C PHE A 379 9.63 -0.23 5.42
N ILE A 380 9.98 -1.46 5.80
CA ILE A 380 9.98 -1.95 7.18
C ILE A 380 11.28 -1.49 7.85
N PRO A 381 11.21 -0.77 8.99
CA PRO A 381 12.39 -0.40 9.77
C PRO A 381 13.13 -1.65 10.29
N LEU A 382 14.39 -1.82 9.88
CA LEU A 382 15.30 -2.85 10.37
C LEU A 382 16.19 -2.31 11.51
N VAL A 383 16.46 -1.01 11.50
CA VAL A 383 17.23 -0.31 12.53
C VAL A 383 16.53 1.00 12.83
N SER A 384 16.41 1.33 14.11
CA SER A 384 15.94 2.62 14.59
C SER A 384 16.87 3.15 15.70
N SER A 385 17.07 4.46 15.76
CA SER A 385 17.81 5.14 16.84
C SER A 385 17.25 6.54 17.06
N ASP A 386 16.78 6.83 18.27
CA ASP A 386 16.20 8.13 18.62
C ASP A 386 17.22 9.26 18.56
N SER A 387 18.43 9.01 19.05
CA SER A 387 19.59 9.90 18.92
C SER A 387 20.88 9.11 18.73
N MET A 388 21.78 9.64 17.93
CA MET A 388 23.11 9.08 17.66
C MET A 388 24.12 10.22 17.48
N GLU A 389 25.19 10.24 18.26
CA GLU A 389 26.26 11.23 18.10
C GLU A 389 26.89 11.10 16.70
N MET A 390 27.10 12.24 16.03
CA MET A 390 27.77 12.29 14.73
C MET A 390 29.12 12.99 14.86
N LYS A 391 30.20 12.21 14.73
CA LYS A 391 31.57 12.75 14.74
C LYS A 391 31.92 13.33 13.38
N VAL A 392 32.00 14.65 13.30
CA VAL A 392 32.37 15.36 12.07
C VAL A 392 33.87 15.67 12.08
N ALA A 393 34.62 15.11 11.12
CA ALA A 393 36.07 15.31 11.04
C ALA A 393 36.45 16.72 10.57
N THR A 394 35.80 17.19 9.51
CA THR A 394 35.98 18.54 8.95
C THR A 394 34.67 18.93 8.25
N LEU A 395 34.32 20.21 8.29
CA LEU A 395 33.15 20.74 7.59
C LEU A 395 33.49 21.11 6.13
N PRO A 396 32.56 20.96 5.18
CA PRO A 396 32.74 21.47 3.82
C PRO A 396 32.85 22.99 3.83
N LYS A 397 33.60 23.59 2.89
CA LYS A 397 33.79 25.06 2.82
C LYS A 397 32.48 25.83 2.70
N SER A 398 31.47 25.24 2.07
CA SER A 398 30.12 25.81 1.97
C SER A 398 29.43 26.01 3.32
N ALA A 399 29.78 25.24 4.35
CA ALA A 399 29.17 25.34 5.69
C ALA A 399 29.56 26.60 6.45
N THR A 400 30.65 27.28 6.05
CA THR A 400 31.15 28.49 6.72
C THR A 400 30.98 29.75 5.87
N LYS A 401 30.44 29.62 4.65
CA LYS A 401 30.16 30.76 3.77
C LYS A 401 28.79 31.37 4.09
N SER A 402 28.65 32.66 3.82
CA SER A 402 27.33 33.32 3.85
C SER A 402 26.41 32.65 2.83
N PHE A 403 25.25 32.20 3.29
CA PHE A 403 24.21 31.60 2.46
C PHE A 403 23.09 32.63 2.22
N ASN A 404 22.64 32.77 0.98
CA ASN A 404 21.65 33.78 0.58
C ASN A 404 20.20 33.38 0.91
N GLY A 405 19.99 32.22 1.57
CA GLY A 405 18.68 31.69 1.93
C GLY A 405 17.95 30.94 0.81
N GLN A 406 18.50 30.85 -0.41
CA GLN A 406 17.84 30.19 -1.53
C GLN A 406 18.20 28.70 -1.58
N ILE A 407 17.24 27.85 -1.22
CA ILE A 407 17.37 26.39 -1.31
C ILE A 407 17.45 25.99 -2.79
N THR A 408 18.49 25.26 -3.16
CA THR A 408 18.73 24.82 -4.54
C THR A 408 18.40 23.34 -4.72
N GLU A 409 18.19 22.91 -5.96
CA GLU A 409 17.97 21.49 -6.29
C GLU A 409 19.12 20.60 -5.81
N GLU A 410 20.37 21.06 -5.95
CA GLU A 410 21.55 20.33 -5.47
C GLU A 410 21.53 20.13 -3.95
N MET A 411 21.00 21.09 -3.19
CA MET A 411 20.82 20.94 -1.75
C MET A 411 19.74 19.91 -1.41
N LEU A 412 18.71 19.77 -2.25
CA LEU A 412 17.57 18.87 -2.02
C LEU A 412 17.82 17.44 -2.50
N MET A 413 18.58 17.26 -3.59
CA MET A 413 18.68 15.98 -4.32
C MET A 413 20.12 15.47 -4.46
N GLY A 414 21.10 16.28 -4.08
CA GLY A 414 22.51 16.04 -4.34
C GLY A 414 22.92 16.45 -5.76
N GLN A 415 24.15 16.15 -6.12
CA GLN A 415 24.69 16.53 -7.42
C GLN A 415 24.03 15.74 -8.54
N ARG A 416 23.27 16.44 -9.39
CA ARG A 416 22.70 15.88 -10.61
C ARG A 416 23.82 15.36 -11.54
N PRO A 417 23.76 14.10 -12.01
CA PRO A 417 24.75 13.58 -12.94
C PRO A 417 24.81 14.38 -14.25
N VAL A 418 25.97 14.44 -14.90
CA VAL A 418 26.03 14.99 -16.26
C VAL A 418 25.47 13.94 -17.22
N MET A 419 24.39 14.25 -17.93
CA MET A 419 23.95 13.38 -19.02
C MET A 419 25.04 13.29 -20.08
N LYS A 420 25.58 12.08 -20.30
CA LYS A 420 26.38 11.83 -21.49
C LYS A 420 25.48 12.12 -22.69
N SER A 421 25.89 13.09 -23.51
CA SER A 421 25.28 13.38 -24.80
C SER A 421 25.26 12.10 -25.62
N ASN A 422 24.14 11.39 -25.60
CA ASN A 422 23.92 10.22 -26.41
C ASN A 422 22.93 10.61 -27.51
N THR A 423 23.11 9.97 -28.65
CA THR A 423 22.27 9.94 -29.86
C THR A 423 20.83 9.43 -29.62
N LYS A 424 20.27 9.65 -28.41
CA LYS A 424 18.94 9.23 -27.99
C LYS A 424 17.87 10.05 -28.71
N ALA A 425 16.71 9.44 -28.94
CA ALA A 425 15.54 10.17 -29.39
C ALA A 425 15.21 11.30 -28.40
N GLY A 426 14.67 12.42 -28.92
CA GLY A 426 14.24 13.56 -28.10
C GLY A 426 13.23 13.18 -27.02
N GLY A 427 12.88 14.15 -26.16
CA GLY A 427 12.01 13.93 -25.01
C GLY A 427 10.70 13.20 -25.32
N LYS A 428 10.18 12.40 -24.39
CA LYS A 428 8.99 11.55 -24.56
C LYS A 428 8.00 11.64 -23.41
N LEU A 429 6.74 11.32 -23.67
CA LEU A 429 5.75 11.10 -22.61
C LEU A 429 5.56 9.60 -22.36
N LEU A 430 5.92 9.10 -21.18
CA LEU A 430 5.67 7.70 -20.83
C LEU A 430 4.25 7.52 -20.32
N LEU A 431 3.57 6.48 -20.81
CA LEU A 431 2.27 6.03 -20.31
C LEU A 431 2.49 4.78 -19.46
N VAL A 432 2.28 4.90 -18.15
CA VAL A 432 2.65 3.89 -17.15
C VAL A 432 1.39 3.27 -16.53
N HIS A 433 1.31 1.95 -16.56
CA HIS A 433 0.18 1.20 -16.02
C HIS A 433 0.30 0.95 -14.50
N GLY A 434 -0.68 0.25 -13.92
CA GLY A 434 -0.78 -0.06 -12.49
C GLY A 434 -0.39 -1.49 -12.12
N TYR A 435 -0.60 -1.82 -10.85
CA TYR A 435 -0.44 -3.15 -10.29
C TYR A 435 -1.31 -4.17 -11.03
N CYS A 436 -0.74 -5.32 -11.39
CA CYS A 436 -1.45 -6.44 -12.03
C CYS A 436 -2.32 -6.06 -13.25
N SER A 437 -2.06 -4.90 -13.85
CA SER A 437 -2.93 -4.36 -14.89
C SER A 437 -2.59 -4.93 -16.26
N SER A 438 -3.61 -4.98 -17.10
CA SER A 438 -3.47 -5.24 -18.53
C SER A 438 -3.09 -3.94 -19.28
N ASP A 439 -3.10 -3.97 -20.61
CA ASP A 439 -2.74 -2.80 -21.42
C ASP A 439 -3.83 -1.72 -21.40
N VAL A 440 -3.83 -0.89 -20.35
CA VAL A 440 -4.79 0.20 -20.16
C VAL A 440 -4.52 1.42 -21.06
N TRP A 441 -3.30 1.55 -21.60
CA TRP A 441 -2.85 2.75 -22.32
C TRP A 441 -2.68 2.54 -23.82
N GLY A 442 -2.36 1.34 -24.30
CA GLY A 442 -2.20 1.05 -25.73
C GLY A 442 -3.41 1.49 -26.57
N PRO A 443 -4.65 1.12 -26.21
CA PRO A 443 -5.86 1.59 -26.90
C PRO A 443 -6.10 3.11 -26.84
N ARG A 444 -5.34 3.83 -26.02
CA ARG A 444 -5.47 5.27 -25.76
C ARG A 444 -4.23 6.06 -26.17
N GLN A 445 -3.15 5.40 -26.61
CA GLN A 445 -1.86 6.03 -26.88
C GLN A 445 -1.98 7.16 -27.92
N SER A 446 -2.84 7.00 -28.92
CA SER A 446 -3.09 8.01 -29.96
C SER A 446 -3.64 9.34 -29.42
N GLN A 447 -4.15 9.38 -28.20
CA GLN A 447 -4.62 10.59 -27.51
C GLN A 447 -3.46 11.39 -26.90
N PHE A 448 -2.25 10.83 -26.87
CA PHE A 448 -1.06 11.42 -26.27
C PHE A 448 0.00 11.71 -27.33
N SER A 449 0.37 12.98 -27.49
CA SER A 449 1.39 13.38 -28.46
C SER A 449 2.79 13.02 -27.98
N ASN A 450 3.59 12.48 -28.90
CA ASN A 450 4.99 12.10 -28.66
C ASN A 450 5.16 11.19 -27.43
N SER A 451 4.32 10.16 -27.34
CA SER A 451 4.24 9.23 -26.22
C SER A 451 4.85 7.86 -26.51
N ALA A 452 5.16 7.12 -25.45
CA ALA A 452 5.55 5.70 -25.47
C ALA A 452 4.83 4.96 -24.33
N VAL A 453 4.27 3.79 -24.62
CA VAL A 453 3.65 2.93 -23.60
C VAL A 453 4.75 2.10 -22.95
N PHE A 454 4.80 2.15 -21.61
CA PHE A 454 5.67 1.29 -20.82
C PHE A 454 4.94 -0.02 -20.52
N TYR A 455 5.57 -1.16 -20.84
CA TYR A 455 4.97 -2.49 -20.68
C TYR A 455 5.70 -3.31 -19.62
N ASP A 456 5.01 -3.56 -18.52
CA ASP A 456 5.39 -4.47 -17.44
C ASP A 456 4.10 -5.15 -16.90
N LEU A 457 3.27 -5.57 -17.86
CA LEU A 457 1.88 -5.99 -17.63
C LEU A 457 1.80 -7.24 -16.75
N ASN A 458 0.73 -7.32 -15.96
CA ASN A 458 0.43 -8.48 -15.11
C ASN A 458 1.56 -8.83 -14.13
N GLN A 459 2.29 -7.82 -13.66
CA GLN A 459 3.34 -7.98 -12.65
C GLN A 459 2.89 -7.38 -11.32
N ASN A 460 3.43 -7.96 -10.25
CA ASN A 460 3.35 -7.42 -8.90
C ASN A 460 4.75 -7.01 -8.47
N ARG A 461 4.93 -5.71 -8.19
CA ARG A 461 6.21 -5.12 -7.83
C ARG A 461 6.05 -4.14 -6.69
N SER A 462 7.04 -4.07 -5.81
CA SER A 462 7.18 -2.93 -4.91
C SER A 462 7.27 -1.62 -5.72
N HIS A 463 6.96 -0.49 -5.10
CA HIS A 463 7.11 0.82 -5.71
C HIS A 463 8.54 1.06 -6.18
N ASP A 464 9.53 0.62 -5.41
CA ASP A 464 10.94 0.70 -5.77
C ASP A 464 11.29 -0.16 -6.99
N ALA A 465 10.92 -1.44 -6.98
CA ALA A 465 11.18 -2.34 -8.11
C ALA A 465 10.49 -1.84 -9.38
N PHE A 466 9.27 -1.27 -9.26
CA PHE A 466 8.54 -0.73 -10.39
C PHE A 466 9.16 0.57 -10.92
N ALA A 467 9.58 1.46 -10.02
CA ALA A 467 10.32 2.69 -10.36
C ALA A 467 11.59 2.39 -11.17
N GLN A 468 12.34 1.36 -10.79
CA GLN A 468 13.54 0.94 -11.53
C GLN A 468 13.21 0.43 -12.94
N ARG A 469 12.09 -0.29 -13.12
CA ARG A 469 11.65 -0.71 -14.47
C ARG A 469 11.27 0.49 -15.33
N ILE A 470 10.55 1.46 -14.77
CA ILE A 470 10.20 2.71 -15.47
C ILE A 470 11.48 3.46 -15.87
N ARG A 471 12.46 3.58 -14.96
CA ARG A 471 13.77 4.18 -15.22
C ARG A 471 14.48 3.50 -16.39
N ASP A 472 14.60 2.17 -16.33
CA ASP A 472 15.36 1.41 -17.30
C ASP A 472 14.71 1.48 -18.70
N PHE A 473 13.38 1.46 -18.76
CA PHE A 473 12.66 1.73 -20.01
C PHE A 473 12.86 3.17 -20.49
N GLY A 474 12.76 4.16 -19.60
CA GLY A 474 12.94 5.57 -19.92
C GLY A 474 14.37 5.93 -20.34
N ALA A 475 15.37 5.11 -19.99
CA ALA A 475 16.78 5.33 -20.30
C ALA A 475 17.08 5.35 -21.80
N GLN A 476 16.18 4.87 -22.65
CA GLN A 476 16.30 4.97 -24.12
C GLN A 476 16.03 6.38 -24.67
N PHE A 477 15.42 7.27 -23.88
CA PHE A 477 15.11 8.65 -24.24
C PHE A 477 16.07 9.65 -23.59
N SER A 478 16.23 10.84 -24.18
CA SER A 478 17.03 11.92 -23.57
C SER A 478 16.39 12.46 -22.29
N SER A 479 15.07 12.52 -22.27
CA SER A 479 14.24 12.94 -21.16
C SER A 479 12.86 12.31 -21.29
N PHE A 480 12.06 12.34 -20.23
CA PHE A 480 10.66 11.97 -20.33
C PHE A 480 9.79 12.58 -19.24
N GLY A 481 8.50 12.84 -19.51
CA GLY A 481 7.48 13.03 -18.48
C GLY A 481 6.61 11.77 -18.34
N ILE A 482 5.70 11.75 -17.36
CA ILE A 482 4.89 10.57 -17.08
C ILE A 482 3.40 10.91 -16.95
N VAL A 483 2.56 10.09 -17.59
CA VAL A 483 1.14 9.89 -17.25
C VAL A 483 0.98 8.47 -16.74
N ALA A 484 0.44 8.31 -15.54
CA ALA A 484 0.35 7.04 -14.86
C ALA A 484 -1.07 6.70 -14.38
N HIS A 485 -1.38 5.41 -14.34
CA HIS A 485 -2.60 4.85 -13.79
C HIS A 485 -2.30 4.06 -12.51
N SER A 486 -3.14 4.16 -11.49
CA SER A 486 -3.06 3.30 -10.30
C SER A 486 -1.67 3.33 -9.66
N GLN A 487 -1.09 2.18 -9.28
CA GLN A 487 0.25 2.05 -8.69
C GLN A 487 1.35 2.78 -9.49
N GLY A 488 1.19 2.93 -10.80
CA GLY A 488 2.16 3.62 -11.65
C GLY A 488 2.44 5.05 -11.18
N GLY A 489 1.45 5.73 -10.59
CA GLY A 489 1.64 7.09 -10.04
C GLY A 489 2.60 7.09 -8.85
N ALA A 490 2.42 6.15 -7.91
CA ALA A 490 3.27 6.01 -6.75
C ALA A 490 4.71 5.58 -7.13
N ALA A 491 4.85 4.64 -8.07
CA ALA A 491 6.16 4.24 -8.60
C ALA A 491 6.87 5.38 -9.34
N SER A 492 6.13 6.22 -10.08
CA SER A 492 6.70 7.39 -10.77
C SER A 492 7.17 8.46 -9.79
N LEU A 493 6.40 8.69 -8.70
CA LEU A 493 6.82 9.56 -7.62
C LEU A 493 8.07 9.00 -6.92
N HIS A 494 8.08 7.71 -6.61
CA HIS A 494 9.24 7.04 -6.02
C HIS A 494 10.49 7.16 -6.93
N LEU A 495 10.33 6.96 -8.24
CA LEU A 495 11.38 7.15 -9.24
C LEU A 495 11.98 8.56 -9.13
N TYR A 496 11.13 9.58 -9.17
CA TYR A 496 11.59 10.97 -9.08
C TYR A 496 12.23 11.29 -7.73
N THR A 497 11.75 10.69 -6.64
CA THR A 497 12.31 10.95 -5.32
C THR A 497 13.72 10.36 -5.15
N TYR A 498 13.96 9.11 -5.54
CA TYR A 498 15.21 8.42 -5.14
C TYR A 498 16.23 8.21 -6.25
N TYR A 499 15.86 8.34 -7.53
CA TYR A 499 16.74 7.98 -8.63
C TYR A 499 16.86 9.10 -9.66
N TRP A 500 18.10 9.40 -10.05
CA TRP A 500 18.34 10.21 -11.23
C TRP A 500 17.94 9.44 -12.50
N SER A 501 17.12 10.06 -13.33
CA SER A 501 16.61 9.47 -14.57
C SER A 501 16.33 10.55 -15.62
N GLY A 502 15.86 10.15 -16.80
CA GLY A 502 15.40 11.11 -17.83
C GLY A 502 14.27 12.02 -17.36
N LEU A 503 13.56 11.66 -16.27
CA LEU A 503 12.51 12.48 -15.67
C LEU A 503 13.02 13.83 -15.16
N ASP A 504 14.22 13.84 -14.59
CA ASP A 504 14.86 15.03 -14.02
C ASP A 504 15.27 16.07 -15.06
N TYR A 505 15.40 15.65 -16.31
CA TYR A 505 15.79 16.50 -17.45
C TYR A 505 14.61 16.87 -18.33
N SER A 506 13.40 16.47 -17.94
CA SER A 506 12.19 16.74 -18.69
C SER A 506 11.82 18.22 -18.65
N THR A 507 11.26 18.71 -19.75
CA THR A 507 10.87 20.12 -19.91
C THR A 507 9.39 20.23 -20.21
N GLY A 508 8.75 21.31 -19.76
CA GLY A 508 7.29 21.52 -19.85
C GLY A 508 6.66 21.78 -18.50
N SER A 509 5.33 21.69 -18.41
CA SER A 509 4.59 22.17 -17.24
C SER A 509 4.35 21.15 -16.13
N ARG A 510 4.10 19.88 -16.43
CA ARG A 510 3.69 18.86 -15.44
C ARG A 510 4.53 17.60 -15.57
N MET A 511 5.34 17.31 -14.56
CA MET A 511 6.30 16.21 -14.60
C MET A 511 5.62 14.85 -14.50
N ILE A 512 4.81 14.67 -13.45
CA ILE A 512 4.06 13.45 -13.19
C ILE A 512 2.59 13.81 -13.18
N GLN A 513 1.81 13.06 -13.96
CA GLN A 513 0.36 13.13 -13.93
C GLN A 513 -0.18 11.75 -13.62
N SER A 514 -1.15 11.64 -12.71
CA SER A 514 -1.70 10.34 -12.33
C SER A 514 -3.22 10.35 -12.25
N VAL A 515 -3.80 9.18 -12.45
CA VAL A 515 -5.25 8.97 -12.38
C VAL A 515 -5.54 7.71 -11.56
N GLY A 516 -6.37 7.89 -10.53
CA GLY A 516 -6.76 6.83 -9.59
C GLY A 516 -5.57 6.15 -8.93
N THR A 517 -4.60 6.90 -8.40
CA THR A 517 -3.45 6.32 -7.67
C THR A 517 -3.78 6.20 -6.18
N PRO A 518 -3.57 5.03 -5.55
CA PRO A 518 -3.85 4.83 -4.12
C PRO A 518 -2.68 5.35 -3.29
N TYR A 519 -2.48 6.67 -3.24
CA TYR A 519 -1.36 7.26 -2.52
C TYR A 519 -1.34 6.89 -1.03
N GLN A 520 -2.51 6.68 -0.42
CA GLN A 520 -2.67 6.25 0.98
C GLN A 520 -3.09 4.78 1.11
N GLY A 521 -2.86 3.97 0.06
CA GLY A 521 -3.23 2.55 0.02
C GLY A 521 -4.71 2.31 -0.21
N THR A 522 -5.14 1.04 -0.14
CA THR A 522 -6.54 0.62 -0.25
C THR A 522 -6.83 -0.56 0.70
N PRO A 523 -7.99 -0.57 1.40
CA PRO A 523 -8.46 -1.73 2.17
C PRO A 523 -8.61 -3.01 1.34
N LEU A 524 -8.81 -2.90 0.02
CA LEU A 524 -8.89 -4.07 -0.86
C LEU A 524 -7.61 -4.90 -0.87
N ALA A 525 -6.45 -4.32 -0.61
CA ALA A 525 -5.19 -5.06 -0.64
C ALA A 525 -5.17 -6.22 0.38
N GLY A 526 -5.72 -6.02 1.57
CA GLY A 526 -5.84 -7.06 2.59
C GLY A 526 -6.94 -8.08 2.26
N ASN A 527 -8.09 -7.63 1.79
CA ASN A 527 -9.20 -8.50 1.38
C ASN A 527 -8.83 -9.41 0.20
N LEU A 528 -8.11 -8.89 -0.80
CA LEU A 528 -7.59 -9.67 -1.92
C LEU A 528 -6.55 -10.69 -1.48
N ALA A 529 -5.79 -10.40 -0.42
CA ALA A 529 -4.86 -11.36 0.19
C ALA A 529 -5.62 -12.53 0.81
N ALA A 530 -6.64 -12.26 1.62
CA ALA A 530 -7.48 -13.28 2.24
C ALA A 530 -8.18 -14.17 1.19
N LEU A 531 -8.74 -13.59 0.12
CA LEU A 531 -9.34 -14.35 -0.98
C LEU A 531 -8.29 -15.13 -1.80
N GLY A 532 -7.10 -14.55 -1.99
CA GLY A 532 -5.98 -15.17 -2.69
C GLY A 532 -5.44 -16.42 -2.01
N ASP A 533 -5.41 -16.45 -0.68
CA ASP A 533 -4.99 -17.63 0.10
C ASP A 533 -5.81 -18.88 -0.20
N VAL A 534 -7.11 -18.73 -0.51
CA VAL A 534 -8.03 -19.85 -0.73
C VAL A 534 -8.17 -20.20 -2.20
N PHE A 535 -8.27 -19.19 -3.07
CA PHE A 535 -8.60 -19.42 -4.48
C PHE A 535 -7.38 -19.39 -5.41
N GLY A 536 -6.22 -18.93 -4.95
CA GLY A 536 -4.95 -19.07 -5.65
C GLY A 536 -4.96 -18.66 -7.12
N VAL A 537 -5.41 -17.44 -7.46
CA VAL A 537 -5.33 -16.91 -8.84
C VAL A 537 -5.13 -15.40 -8.81
N GLY A 538 -3.94 -14.95 -9.22
CA GLY A 538 -3.63 -13.54 -9.37
C GLY A 538 -2.14 -13.21 -9.49
N CYS A 539 -1.78 -11.92 -9.58
CA CYS A 539 -0.38 -11.47 -9.53
C CYS A 539 0.26 -11.51 -8.11
N GLY A 540 -0.44 -12.01 -7.10
CA GLY A 540 -0.01 -12.00 -5.69
C GLY A 540 -0.26 -10.65 -5.01
N THR A 541 -0.04 -10.55 -3.70
CA THR A 541 -0.35 -9.39 -2.85
C THR A 541 0.77 -8.35 -2.83
N ASN A 542 0.43 -7.07 -2.60
CA ASN A 542 1.39 -5.98 -2.61
C ASN A 542 1.32 -5.15 -1.33
N SER A 543 2.36 -5.24 -0.50
CA SER A 543 2.44 -4.50 0.76
C SER A 543 2.39 -2.99 0.57
N ASN A 544 2.93 -2.45 -0.51
CA ASN A 544 2.96 -1.00 -0.72
C ASN A 544 1.58 -0.43 -1.08
N LEU A 545 0.61 -1.28 -1.42
CA LEU A 545 -0.78 -0.89 -1.67
C LEU A 545 -1.67 -1.02 -0.44
N THR A 546 -1.19 -1.62 0.66
CA THR A 546 -1.92 -1.60 1.93
C THR A 546 -1.88 -0.19 2.52
N THR A 547 -2.85 0.14 3.37
CA THR A 547 -2.90 1.45 4.05
C THR A 547 -1.65 1.72 4.88
N SER A 548 -1.15 0.72 5.59
CA SER A 548 0.07 0.80 6.39
C SER A 548 1.34 0.90 5.54
N GLY A 549 1.48 0.06 4.49
CA GLY A 549 2.66 0.09 3.63
C GLY A 549 2.76 1.36 2.79
N ALA A 550 1.64 1.88 2.29
CA ALA A 550 1.59 3.17 1.61
C ALA A 550 2.00 4.32 2.55
N SER A 551 1.58 4.27 3.82
CA SER A 551 1.94 5.26 4.85
C SER A 551 3.44 5.21 5.19
N SER A 552 4.01 4.02 5.37
CA SER A 552 5.46 3.82 5.55
C SER A 552 6.25 4.35 4.35
N TRP A 553 5.79 4.07 3.12
CA TRP A 553 6.40 4.62 1.91
C TRP A 553 6.35 6.16 1.88
N LEU A 554 5.16 6.75 2.05
CA LEU A 554 4.93 8.20 2.02
C LEU A 554 5.76 8.96 3.07
N SER A 555 6.02 8.35 4.24
CA SER A 555 6.86 8.95 5.29
C SER A 555 8.32 9.23 4.85
N GLY A 556 8.74 8.72 3.70
CA GLY A 556 10.04 9.05 3.08
C GLY A 556 9.94 9.94 1.85
N ILE A 557 8.75 10.38 1.43
CA ILE A 557 8.55 11.19 0.23
C ILE A 557 8.38 12.67 0.61
N PRO A 558 9.34 13.55 0.25
CA PRO A 558 9.35 14.95 0.68
C PRO A 558 8.39 15.83 -0.13
N THR A 559 8.02 17.01 0.41
CA THR A 559 6.97 17.85 -0.21
C THR A 559 7.35 18.32 -1.62
N TRP A 560 8.62 18.64 -1.86
CA TRP A 560 9.08 19.07 -3.20
C TRP A 560 8.83 17.99 -4.26
N ALA A 561 8.92 16.71 -3.90
CA ALA A 561 8.66 15.61 -4.83
C ALA A 561 7.16 15.45 -5.06
N ARG A 562 6.36 15.51 -3.98
CA ARG A 562 4.89 15.46 -4.05
C ARG A 562 4.34 16.61 -4.91
N ASN A 563 4.93 17.79 -4.81
CA ASN A 563 4.55 18.99 -5.56
C ASN A 563 4.73 18.87 -7.08
N GLU A 564 5.50 17.90 -7.59
CA GLU A 564 5.64 17.63 -9.04
C GLU A 564 4.55 16.68 -9.57
N VAL A 565 3.67 16.18 -8.69
CA VAL A 565 2.56 15.30 -9.04
C VAL A 565 1.28 16.11 -9.23
N HIS A 566 0.64 15.91 -10.38
CA HIS A 566 -0.71 16.41 -10.66
C HIS A 566 -1.67 15.24 -10.83
N TYR A 567 -2.54 15.04 -9.85
CA TYR A 567 -3.37 13.84 -9.79
C TYR A 567 -4.85 14.14 -9.95
N TYR A 568 -5.58 13.14 -10.45
CA TYR A 568 -7.03 13.13 -10.58
C TYR A 568 -7.58 11.93 -9.81
N THR A 569 -8.72 12.12 -9.15
CA THR A 569 -9.51 11.02 -8.59
C THR A 569 -10.81 10.87 -9.37
N THR A 570 -11.39 9.68 -9.34
CA THR A 570 -12.72 9.42 -9.91
C THR A 570 -13.61 8.71 -8.91
N SER A 571 -14.89 8.63 -9.23
CA SER A 571 -15.83 7.73 -8.58
C SER A 571 -16.99 7.43 -9.51
N PHE A 572 -17.86 6.52 -9.10
CA PHE A 572 -19.17 6.38 -9.70
C PHE A 572 -20.00 7.68 -9.65
N GLU A 573 -21.02 7.80 -10.51
CA GLU A 573 -22.01 8.87 -10.46
C GLU A 573 -23.17 8.49 -9.54
N THR A 574 -23.51 9.34 -8.56
CA THR A 574 -24.68 9.14 -7.68
C THR A 574 -25.97 9.62 -8.35
N LYS A 575 -26.99 8.77 -8.40
CA LYS A 575 -28.33 9.02 -8.94
C LYS A 575 -29.37 8.59 -7.91
N TRP A 576 -30.25 9.52 -7.54
CA TRP A 576 -31.28 9.30 -6.49
C TRP A 576 -32.21 8.09 -6.70
N TRP A 577 -32.27 7.53 -7.91
CA TRP A 577 -33.16 6.42 -8.28
C TRP A 577 -32.43 5.08 -8.49
N ARG A 578 -31.10 5.02 -8.32
CA ARG A 578 -30.31 3.81 -8.56
C ARG A 578 -29.25 3.64 -7.46
N TYR A 579 -28.97 2.40 -7.09
CA TYR A 579 -27.81 2.08 -6.26
C TYR A 579 -26.52 2.29 -7.07
N ASP A 580 -25.58 3.04 -6.50
CA ASP A 580 -24.39 3.47 -7.23
C ASP A 580 -23.09 2.87 -6.72
N TYR A 581 -22.32 2.32 -7.65
CA TYR A 581 -21.10 1.56 -7.41
C TYR A 581 -20.28 1.56 -8.69
N CYS A 582 -18.96 1.48 -8.59
CA CYS A 582 -18.13 1.17 -9.75
C CYS A 582 -18.05 -0.34 -10.00
N SER A 583 -17.91 -1.10 -8.92
CA SER A 583 -18.01 -2.55 -8.91
C SER A 583 -18.86 -2.95 -7.72
N MET A 584 -20.00 -3.62 -7.98
CA MET A 584 -20.84 -4.17 -6.92
C MET A 584 -20.02 -5.02 -5.96
N GLY A 585 -18.95 -5.62 -6.45
CA GLY A 585 -18.18 -6.56 -5.68
C GLY A 585 -17.17 -5.96 -4.72
N THR A 586 -16.57 -4.83 -5.09
CA THR A 586 -15.61 -4.14 -4.23
C THR A 586 -16.28 -3.13 -3.31
N ASP A 587 -17.47 -2.67 -3.66
CA ASP A 587 -18.26 -1.70 -2.90
C ASP A 587 -18.48 -2.10 -1.43
N VAL A 588 -18.71 -3.39 -1.18
CA VAL A 588 -18.88 -3.91 0.19
C VAL A 588 -17.60 -3.73 1.04
N PHE A 589 -16.43 -3.69 0.42
CA PHE A 589 -15.13 -3.55 1.11
C PHE A 589 -14.64 -2.10 1.20
N LEU A 590 -15.27 -1.18 0.45
CA LEU A 590 -14.81 0.19 0.29
C LEU A 590 -15.83 1.18 0.84
N SER A 591 -15.33 2.32 1.28
CA SER A 591 -16.16 3.47 1.64
C SER A 591 -16.40 4.39 0.45
N ASP A 592 -17.63 4.87 0.38
CA ASP A 592 -18.06 5.79 -0.66
C ASP A 592 -17.60 7.23 -0.42
N PRO A 593 -17.33 8.00 -1.49
CA PRO A 593 -17.31 7.57 -2.89
C PRO A 593 -16.00 6.86 -3.27
N GLU A 594 -16.11 5.84 -4.11
CA GLU A 594 -14.99 5.01 -4.59
C GLU A 594 -14.99 4.85 -6.13
N ASP A 595 -13.85 4.43 -6.69
CA ASP A 595 -13.69 4.18 -8.13
C ASP A 595 -13.75 2.71 -8.55
N GLY A 596 -14.11 1.80 -7.66
CA GLY A 596 -14.07 0.34 -7.83
C GLY A 596 -12.83 -0.29 -7.20
N VAL A 597 -11.84 0.52 -6.81
CA VAL A 597 -10.58 0.03 -6.23
C VAL A 597 -10.11 0.91 -5.07
N ILE A 598 -10.37 2.20 -5.15
CA ILE A 598 -9.79 3.23 -4.28
C ILE A 598 -10.89 4.18 -3.84
N GLU A 599 -10.96 4.38 -2.52
CA GLU A 599 -11.78 5.41 -1.88
C GLU A 599 -11.23 6.80 -2.25
N LYS A 600 -12.10 7.77 -2.52
CA LYS A 600 -11.68 9.13 -2.87
C LYS A 600 -10.71 9.74 -1.84
N SER A 601 -10.94 9.47 -0.55
CA SER A 601 -10.08 9.93 0.56
C SER A 601 -8.67 9.35 0.49
N ARG A 602 -8.54 8.07 0.13
CA ARG A 602 -7.26 7.36 0.01
C ARG A 602 -6.48 7.73 -1.26
N GLY A 603 -7.16 8.23 -2.28
CA GLY A 603 -6.56 8.76 -3.51
C GLY A 603 -5.86 10.11 -3.34
N GLN A 604 -5.91 10.73 -2.15
CA GLN A 604 -5.32 12.06 -1.92
C GLN A 604 -3.81 12.00 -1.65
N LEU A 605 -3.06 12.94 -2.24
CA LEU A 605 -1.65 13.17 -1.96
C LEU A 605 -1.45 14.55 -1.33
N SER A 606 -1.18 14.59 -0.02
CA SER A 606 -0.83 15.83 0.68
C SER A 606 0.46 16.42 0.12
N GLY A 607 0.46 17.71 -0.20
CA GLY A 607 1.55 18.38 -0.93
C GLY A 607 1.59 18.04 -2.43
N GLY A 608 0.62 17.32 -2.97
CA GLY A 608 0.43 17.14 -4.40
C GLY A 608 -0.59 18.12 -4.98
N ASN A 609 -0.65 18.22 -6.31
CA ASN A 609 -1.60 19.09 -6.99
C ASN A 609 -2.86 18.32 -7.42
N ASN A 610 -3.92 18.38 -6.61
CA ASN A 610 -5.21 17.83 -7.01
C ASN A 610 -5.79 18.62 -8.20
N LYS A 611 -6.05 17.95 -9.33
CA LYS A 611 -6.61 18.55 -10.56
C LYS A 611 -8.11 18.34 -10.71
N GLY A 612 -8.75 17.79 -9.70
CA GLY A 612 -10.19 17.62 -9.62
C GLY A 612 -10.59 16.16 -9.46
N HIS A 613 -11.83 16.01 -9.02
CA HIS A 613 -12.51 14.75 -8.89
C HIS A 613 -13.60 14.66 -9.96
N LYS A 614 -13.73 13.50 -10.62
CA LYS A 614 -14.73 13.28 -11.68
C LYS A 614 -15.61 12.08 -11.35
N THR A 615 -16.92 12.31 -11.27
CA THR A 615 -17.93 11.26 -11.07
C THR A 615 -18.33 10.61 -12.41
N GLY A 616 -18.85 9.39 -12.36
CA GLY A 616 -19.26 8.60 -13.54
C GLY A 616 -18.10 7.96 -14.28
N TRP A 617 -17.00 7.66 -13.57
CA TRP A 617 -15.80 7.01 -14.11
C TRP A 617 -15.23 6.03 -13.09
N CYS A 618 -14.91 4.82 -13.56
CA CYS A 618 -14.39 3.75 -12.71
C CYS A 618 -12.92 3.46 -12.99
N HIS A 619 -12.30 2.66 -12.14
CA HIS A 619 -10.87 2.40 -12.15
C HIS A 619 -10.43 1.68 -13.44
N SER A 620 -11.19 0.66 -13.86
CA SER A 620 -10.86 -0.22 -14.98
C SER A 620 -12.03 -0.38 -15.96
N SER A 621 -11.80 -1.04 -17.11
CA SER A 621 -12.78 -1.18 -18.19
C SER A 621 -13.91 -2.14 -17.90
N ASP A 622 -13.73 -3.02 -16.92
CA ASP A 622 -14.67 -4.12 -16.65
C ASP A 622 -15.67 -3.74 -15.54
N MET A 623 -15.74 -2.45 -15.22
CA MET A 623 -16.59 -1.85 -14.21
C MET A 623 -17.82 -1.18 -14.82
N ARG A 624 -18.76 -0.77 -13.96
CA ARG A 624 -20.07 -0.24 -14.36
C ARG A 624 -19.97 1.00 -15.25
N ASP A 625 -19.19 1.99 -14.83
CA ASP A 625 -18.97 3.23 -15.56
C ASP A 625 -17.65 3.15 -16.34
N PRO A 626 -17.45 3.96 -17.40
CA PRO A 626 -16.24 3.87 -18.22
C PRO A 626 -14.93 4.00 -17.43
N ALA A 627 -13.91 3.26 -17.85
CA ALA A 627 -12.57 3.33 -17.26
C ALA A 627 -12.01 4.76 -17.30
N GLN A 628 -11.41 5.19 -16.21
CA GLN A 628 -10.80 6.52 -16.07
C GLN A 628 -9.71 6.77 -17.14
N THR A 629 -9.00 5.74 -17.59
CA THR A 629 -8.01 5.87 -18.68
C THR A 629 -8.65 6.15 -20.05
N ALA A 630 -9.97 5.98 -20.21
CA ALA A 630 -10.71 6.25 -21.44
C ALA A 630 -11.23 7.70 -21.57
N ASP A 631 -11.02 8.55 -20.55
CA ASP A 631 -11.44 9.95 -20.58
C ASP A 631 -10.59 10.79 -21.55
N SER A 632 -11.03 10.88 -22.80
CA SER A 632 -10.30 11.58 -23.87
C SER A 632 -10.07 13.06 -23.60
N SER A 633 -10.99 13.73 -22.91
CA SER A 633 -10.86 15.14 -22.54
C SER A 633 -9.74 15.33 -21.51
N ARG A 634 -9.72 14.49 -20.46
CA ARG A 634 -8.63 14.49 -19.49
C ARG A 634 -7.30 14.06 -20.12
N ASN A 635 -7.29 13.03 -20.97
CA ASN A 635 -6.08 12.56 -21.65
C ASN A 635 -5.47 13.65 -22.55
N SER A 636 -6.30 14.39 -23.28
CA SER A 636 -5.87 15.55 -24.07
C SER A 636 -5.24 16.64 -23.18
N THR A 637 -5.84 16.91 -22.03
CA THR A 637 -5.29 17.85 -21.03
C THR A 637 -3.94 17.35 -20.50
N MET A 638 -3.85 16.09 -20.09
CA MET A 638 -2.62 15.50 -19.60
C MET A 638 -1.51 15.52 -20.67
N SER A 639 -1.82 15.16 -21.90
CA SER A 639 -0.90 15.24 -23.04
C SER A 639 -0.38 16.66 -23.27
N SER A 640 -1.26 17.66 -23.23
CA SER A 640 -0.91 19.06 -23.53
C SER A 640 0.01 19.68 -22.49
N TYR A 641 -0.18 19.34 -21.21
CA TYR A 641 0.61 19.89 -20.11
C TYR A 641 1.80 19.01 -19.69
N ALA A 642 1.97 17.82 -20.28
CA ALA A 642 3.03 16.91 -19.90
C ALA A 642 4.44 17.46 -20.21
N LYS A 643 5.36 17.27 -19.26
CA LYS A 643 6.79 17.34 -19.56
C LYS A 643 7.18 16.22 -20.53
N ARG A 644 8.25 16.44 -21.29
CA ARG A 644 8.85 15.44 -22.21
C ARG A 644 10.36 15.51 -22.11
#